data_AF-A0A5Y2LW93-F1
#
_entry.id   AF-A0A5Y2LW93-F1
#
_cell.length_a   1.000
_cell.length_b   1.000
_cell.length_c   1.000
_cell.angle_alpha   90.00
_cell.angle_beta   90.00
_cell.angle_gamma   90.00
#
_symmetry.space_group_name_H-M   'P 1'
#
loop_
_entity.id
_entity.type
_entity.pdbx_description
1 polymer ?
#
loop_
_entity_poly.entity_id
_entity_poly.type
_entity_poly.pdbx_seq_one_letter_code
_entity_poly.pdbx_strand_id
1 'polypeptide(L)'
;MRYGSVCSGIEAASIAWESLGWQPTWFAEIEAFPSAVLAHHWPHITNLGDMTKIAAAVRAGDIEAPDVLVGGTPCQAFSIAGLRNGLADKRGQLTLSYVELANAIDDKRRERGEKEAIIVWENVPGVLSSKDNAFGCFLAGLAGESRELQPAGGKWTHAGCVSGPQRTIAWRVLDAQFFGVAQRRKRVFVVASARKDFDPAEVLFEFESVRRDTPPRRAPKTAVTADTGNGAEGGSHWDNPANPHPTLNQSNNIGGIGASNQEIFAQRGAGIVGAYRMTAFGEYSGDGTASTVKARDYKDATDLAVTYSDVSRTLLSKSNDSMAEDLETYAIHGTQDPDANHELAHTLGRNHGQENACIAFSYKDNGADATADLSPTIRAGNHDSSHANSGQPPAIAYAFKAGQGSKAGGIGYAEEQSPTLTSASSGSNLTPAVIHGVAVRRLTPVECERLQGFPDNHTLIPWRGKDAADCPDGPRYKAIGNSMAVPVMRWIGEHIAAALPAEEPSFPTWRRPFLKWAGGKYSMLPDLYQIIPAGMRLIEPFVGGGSVFLNSDKHACFLLADVNTDLINLYQMLAVVPGAVIRHARVMFDRLNDAESYTALREEFNAQVMDGPERAAAFLFLNRHCFNGLIRYNRNNQFNVGWGKYSSPYFPEEEIRAFTRMAHNCVFMAAGFRRTLALAGEGDVVYCDPPYEPMPGTAGFTHYAAGGFTWDDHIALAECCVTAHQRGARVVIGNSTAPRVIDLYSQHGFEIRYISARRSISSKGSTRETAKDLVAIL
;
A
#
# COMPACT_ATOMS: atom_id res chain seq x y z
N MET A 1 9.07 -13.36 2.26
CA MET A 1 8.75 -14.70 1.71
C MET A 1 8.94 -14.70 0.20
N ARG A 2 9.15 -15.87 -0.38
CA ARG A 2 9.26 -16.09 -1.83
C ARG A 2 8.00 -16.79 -2.33
N TYR A 3 7.41 -16.34 -3.43
CA TYR A 3 6.16 -16.93 -3.94
C TYR A 3 6.23 -17.26 -5.43
N GLY A 4 5.54 -18.33 -5.81
CA GLY A 4 5.27 -18.67 -7.21
C GLY A 4 3.82 -18.37 -7.52
N SER A 5 3.57 -17.80 -8.70
CA SER A 5 2.22 -17.43 -9.13
C SER A 5 1.85 -18.15 -10.42
N VAL A 6 0.64 -18.70 -10.47
CA VAL A 6 0.08 -19.38 -11.64
C VAL A 6 -1.26 -18.78 -12.04
N CYS A 7 -1.57 -18.79 -13.34
CA CYS A 7 -2.64 -17.96 -13.89
C CYS A 7 -2.46 -16.50 -13.44
N SER A 8 -1.22 -16.03 -13.53
CA SER A 8 -0.70 -14.80 -12.91
C SER A 8 -1.44 -13.54 -13.34
N GLY A 9 -2.04 -13.54 -14.54
CA GLY A 9 -2.70 -12.37 -15.10
C GLY A 9 -1.74 -11.18 -15.17
N ILE A 10 -2.17 -10.06 -14.60
CA ILE A 10 -1.37 -8.82 -14.49
C ILE A 10 -0.75 -8.63 -13.11
N GLU A 11 -0.64 -9.72 -12.34
CA GLU A 11 0.09 -9.80 -11.07
C GLU A 11 -0.39 -8.87 -9.95
N ALA A 12 -1.65 -9.06 -9.53
CA ALA A 12 -2.19 -8.40 -8.35
C ALA A 12 -1.41 -8.76 -7.06
N ALA A 13 -0.94 -9.99 -6.94
CA ALA A 13 -0.20 -10.48 -5.78
C ALA A 13 1.15 -9.76 -5.65
N SER A 14 1.86 -9.57 -6.76
CA SER A 14 3.13 -8.83 -6.75
C SER A 14 2.99 -7.39 -6.28
N ILE A 15 2.01 -6.66 -6.82
CA ILE A 15 1.72 -5.28 -6.38
C ILE A 15 1.28 -5.23 -4.91
N ALA A 16 0.56 -6.25 -4.45
CA ALA A 16 0.05 -6.31 -3.08
C ALA A 16 1.14 -6.63 -2.05
N TRP A 17 2.04 -7.56 -2.35
CA TRP A 17 2.96 -8.15 -1.38
C TRP A 17 4.38 -7.56 -1.42
N GLU A 18 4.68 -6.69 -2.38
CA GLU A 18 5.93 -5.93 -2.40
C GLU A 18 6.13 -5.13 -1.10
N SER A 19 5.07 -4.51 -0.57
CA SER A 19 5.12 -3.78 0.71
C SER A 19 5.38 -4.68 1.93
N LEU A 20 5.20 -6.00 1.79
CA LEU A 20 5.53 -7.00 2.81
C LEU A 20 6.96 -7.55 2.67
N GLY A 21 7.73 -7.04 1.68
CA GLY A 21 9.06 -7.54 1.34
C GLY A 21 9.04 -8.94 0.71
N TRP A 22 7.91 -9.36 0.14
CA TRP A 22 7.81 -10.67 -0.52
C TRP A 22 8.17 -10.55 -2.00
N GLN A 23 8.80 -11.59 -2.55
CA GLN A 23 9.32 -11.56 -3.92
C GLN A 23 8.81 -12.74 -4.75
N PRO A 24 8.40 -12.50 -6.01
CA PRO A 24 8.05 -13.57 -6.92
C PRO A 24 9.31 -14.33 -7.35
N THR A 25 9.26 -15.65 -7.39
CA THR A 25 10.35 -16.50 -7.92
C THR A 25 10.14 -16.79 -9.40
N TRP A 26 8.89 -16.98 -9.79
CA TRP A 26 8.47 -17.25 -11.15
C TRP A 26 6.97 -16.95 -11.32
N PHE A 27 6.58 -16.69 -12.57
CA PHE A 27 5.19 -16.55 -13.00
C PHE A 27 4.79 -17.68 -13.94
N ALA A 28 3.49 -17.93 -14.10
CA ALA A 28 2.98 -18.84 -15.11
C ALA A 28 1.70 -18.27 -15.75
N GLU A 29 1.87 -17.65 -16.91
CA GLU A 29 0.81 -17.02 -17.68
C GLU A 29 0.94 -17.35 -19.17
N ILE A 30 -0.17 -17.75 -19.78
CA ILE A 30 -0.25 -18.20 -21.18
C ILE A 30 -0.94 -17.16 -22.07
N GLU A 31 -1.75 -16.27 -21.51
CA GLU A 31 -2.40 -15.21 -22.27
C GLU A 31 -1.37 -14.16 -22.70
N ALA A 32 -1.29 -13.93 -24.01
CA ALA A 32 -0.21 -13.15 -24.59
C ALA A 32 -0.08 -11.71 -24.04
N PHE A 33 -1.21 -11.03 -23.77
CA PHE A 33 -1.18 -9.65 -23.25
C PHE A 33 -0.76 -9.58 -21.77
N PRO A 34 -1.41 -10.32 -20.84
CA PRO A 34 -0.91 -10.50 -19.49
C PRO A 34 0.58 -10.87 -19.42
N SER A 35 1.04 -11.85 -20.20
CA SER A 35 2.47 -12.22 -20.26
C SER A 35 3.39 -11.07 -20.65
N ALA A 36 2.95 -10.16 -21.53
CA ALA A 36 3.71 -8.97 -21.88
C ALA A 36 3.71 -7.92 -20.76
N VAL A 37 2.62 -7.80 -19.99
CA VAL A 37 2.58 -6.96 -18.77
C VAL A 37 3.59 -7.47 -17.75
N LEU A 38 3.67 -8.79 -17.55
CA LEU A 38 4.67 -9.40 -16.66
C LEU A 38 6.09 -9.10 -17.11
N ALA A 39 6.39 -9.27 -18.41
CA ALA A 39 7.70 -8.98 -18.96
C ALA A 39 8.09 -7.49 -18.88
N HIS A 40 7.10 -6.59 -18.90
CA HIS A 40 7.33 -5.15 -18.78
C HIS A 40 7.71 -4.72 -17.35
N HIS A 41 6.96 -5.20 -16.35
CA HIS A 41 7.15 -4.80 -14.95
C HIS A 41 8.19 -5.63 -14.20
N TRP A 42 8.34 -6.90 -14.56
CA TRP A 42 9.26 -7.84 -13.92
C TRP A 42 10.13 -8.57 -14.95
N PRO A 43 10.98 -7.85 -15.71
CA PRO A 43 11.80 -8.44 -16.79
C PRO A 43 12.81 -9.48 -16.29
N HIS A 44 13.12 -9.47 -14.99
CA HIS A 44 14.06 -10.40 -14.35
C HIS A 44 13.39 -11.67 -13.82
N ILE A 45 12.06 -11.74 -13.81
CA ILE A 45 11.30 -12.89 -13.31
C ILE A 45 10.83 -13.72 -14.49
N THR A 46 11.10 -15.03 -14.44
CA THR A 46 10.77 -15.91 -15.55
C THR A 46 9.28 -16.22 -15.57
N ASN A 47 8.62 -15.99 -16.71
CA ASN A 47 7.29 -16.54 -16.99
C ASN A 47 7.44 -17.94 -17.62
N LEU A 48 7.04 -18.96 -16.85
CA LEU A 48 7.12 -20.38 -17.19
C LEU A 48 6.03 -20.83 -18.17
N GLY A 49 5.01 -19.99 -18.40
CA GLY A 49 3.91 -20.26 -19.33
C GLY A 49 2.91 -21.28 -18.79
N ASP A 50 2.86 -22.47 -19.41
CA ASP A 50 1.85 -23.50 -19.13
C ASP A 50 2.06 -24.14 -17.75
N MET A 51 1.19 -23.80 -16.80
CA MET A 51 1.29 -24.26 -15.43
C MET A 51 1.24 -25.78 -15.25
N THR A 52 0.65 -26.52 -16.22
CA THR A 52 0.54 -27.98 -16.15
C THR A 52 1.90 -28.70 -16.21
N LYS A 53 2.96 -28.00 -16.64
CA LYS A 53 4.31 -28.53 -16.76
C LYS A 53 5.21 -28.25 -15.54
N ILE A 54 4.77 -27.37 -14.64
CA ILE A 54 5.62 -26.86 -13.56
C ILE A 54 5.82 -27.91 -12.47
N ALA A 55 4.80 -28.71 -12.15
CA ALA A 55 4.89 -29.71 -11.08
C ALA A 55 6.03 -30.71 -11.31
N ALA A 56 6.20 -31.19 -12.54
CA ALA A 56 7.29 -32.10 -12.91
C ALA A 56 8.67 -31.44 -12.77
N ALA A 57 8.80 -30.18 -13.21
CA ALA A 57 10.05 -29.43 -13.13
C ALA A 57 10.43 -29.05 -11.68
N VAL A 58 9.46 -28.77 -10.81
CA VAL A 58 9.70 -28.59 -9.36
C VAL A 58 10.21 -29.88 -8.72
N ARG A 59 9.60 -31.03 -9.04
CA ARG A 59 10.07 -32.34 -8.55
C ARG A 59 11.51 -32.63 -9.01
N ALA A 60 11.83 -32.33 -10.27
CA ALA A 60 13.16 -32.45 -10.84
C ALA A 60 14.18 -31.49 -10.20
N GLY A 61 13.73 -30.38 -9.60
CA GLY A 61 14.58 -29.35 -9.01
C GLY A 61 15.02 -28.28 -10.01
N ASP A 62 14.50 -28.29 -11.23
CA ASP A 62 14.76 -27.28 -12.27
C ASP A 62 14.09 -25.95 -11.97
N ILE A 63 12.97 -25.99 -11.24
CA ILE A 63 12.20 -24.82 -10.80
C ILE A 63 12.15 -24.80 -9.28
N GLU A 64 12.33 -23.61 -8.71
CA GLU A 64 12.29 -23.40 -7.28
C GLU A 64 10.90 -23.69 -6.68
N ALA A 65 10.89 -24.35 -5.51
CA ALA A 65 9.70 -24.58 -4.70
C ALA A 65 9.49 -23.40 -3.72
N PRO A 66 8.53 -22.49 -3.98
CA PRO A 66 8.36 -21.25 -3.21
C PRO A 66 7.74 -21.46 -1.82
N ASP A 67 7.82 -20.45 -0.95
CA ASP A 67 7.16 -20.45 0.37
C ASP A 67 5.63 -20.34 0.25
N VAL A 68 5.16 -19.66 -0.79
CA VAL A 68 3.74 -19.44 -1.08
C VAL A 68 3.45 -19.78 -2.55
N LEU A 69 2.37 -20.51 -2.80
CA LEU A 69 1.81 -20.71 -4.14
C LEU A 69 0.50 -19.93 -4.24
N VAL A 70 0.40 -19.04 -5.23
CA VAL A 70 -0.81 -18.24 -5.47
C VAL A 70 -1.36 -18.44 -6.88
N GLY A 71 -2.68 -18.44 -7.05
CA GLY A 71 -3.28 -18.40 -8.38
C GLY A 71 -4.80 -18.39 -8.40
N GLY A 72 -5.36 -17.92 -9.53
CA GLY A 72 -6.80 -17.92 -9.80
C GLY A 72 -7.13 -18.74 -11.04
N THR A 73 -7.39 -20.03 -10.89
CA THR A 73 -7.63 -20.91 -12.05
C THR A 73 -9.01 -20.65 -12.68
N PRO A 74 -9.17 -20.75 -14.02
CA PRO A 74 -10.47 -20.61 -14.66
C PRO A 74 -11.49 -21.59 -14.08
N CYS A 75 -12.71 -21.11 -13.79
CA CYS A 75 -13.80 -21.92 -13.24
C CYS A 75 -14.22 -23.03 -14.24
N GLN A 76 -13.81 -24.27 -14.01
CA GLN A 76 -14.10 -25.45 -14.84
C GLN A 76 -14.56 -26.64 -13.97
N ALA A 77 -15.36 -27.51 -14.57
CA ALA A 77 -15.85 -28.76 -13.98
C ALA A 77 -14.71 -29.78 -13.80
N PHE A 78 -14.63 -30.52 -12.68
CA PHE A 78 -13.61 -31.56 -12.52
C PHE A 78 -13.94 -32.63 -11.44
N SER A 79 -13.28 -33.78 -11.54
CA SER A 79 -13.45 -34.95 -10.67
C SER A 79 -12.12 -35.43 -10.05
N ILE A 80 -12.14 -35.89 -8.79
CA ILE A 80 -10.96 -36.46 -8.10
C ILE A 80 -10.41 -37.72 -8.77
N ALA A 81 -11.25 -38.50 -9.47
CA ALA A 81 -10.79 -39.68 -10.18
C ALA A 81 -9.73 -39.32 -11.26
N GLY A 82 -9.74 -38.09 -11.77
CA GLY A 82 -8.74 -37.57 -12.70
C GLY A 82 -7.32 -37.51 -12.11
N LEU A 83 -7.15 -37.31 -10.80
CA LEU A 83 -5.84 -37.38 -10.14
C LEU A 83 -5.23 -38.79 -10.15
N ARG A 84 -6.06 -39.83 -10.24
CA ARG A 84 -5.60 -41.23 -10.20
C ARG A 84 -5.21 -41.80 -11.56
N ASN A 85 -5.83 -41.30 -12.63
CA ASN A 85 -5.71 -41.88 -13.98
C ASN A 85 -4.77 -41.09 -14.92
N GLY A 86 -4.08 -40.06 -14.42
CA GLY A 86 -3.22 -39.19 -15.23
C GLY A 86 -4.01 -38.18 -16.08
N LEU A 87 -3.35 -37.07 -16.44
CA LEU A 87 -3.88 -35.84 -17.05
C LEU A 87 -4.50 -35.96 -18.47
N ALA A 88 -5.02 -37.12 -18.88
CA ALA A 88 -5.45 -37.36 -20.27
C ALA A 88 -6.74 -36.63 -20.70
N ASP A 89 -7.55 -36.10 -19.78
CA ASP A 89 -8.83 -35.44 -20.10
C ASP A 89 -8.72 -33.91 -20.10
N LYS A 90 -8.87 -33.29 -21.29
CA LYS A 90 -8.56 -31.86 -21.57
C LYS A 90 -9.46 -30.83 -20.88
N ARG A 91 -10.56 -31.21 -20.22
CA ARG A 91 -11.56 -30.26 -19.67
C ARG A 91 -11.53 -30.07 -18.14
N GLY A 92 -10.75 -30.86 -17.41
CA GLY A 92 -10.58 -30.76 -15.94
C GLY A 92 -9.14 -30.51 -15.47
N GLN A 93 -8.21 -30.17 -16.39
CA GLN A 93 -6.77 -30.21 -16.15
C GLN A 93 -6.27 -29.16 -15.15
N LEU A 94 -6.80 -27.94 -15.15
CA LEU A 94 -6.12 -26.82 -14.51
C LEU A 94 -6.21 -26.87 -12.97
N THR A 95 -7.40 -27.09 -12.40
CA THR A 95 -7.53 -27.20 -10.94
C THR A 95 -6.81 -28.43 -10.38
N LEU A 96 -6.79 -29.54 -11.13
CA LEU A 96 -6.01 -30.72 -10.77
C LEU A 96 -4.51 -30.45 -10.84
N SER A 97 -4.05 -29.76 -11.89
CA SER A 97 -2.64 -29.35 -12.03
C SER A 97 -2.21 -28.40 -10.92
N TYR A 98 -3.12 -27.55 -10.42
CA TYR A 98 -2.86 -26.68 -9.28
C TYR A 98 -2.62 -27.50 -8.00
N VAL A 99 -3.47 -28.51 -7.73
CA VAL A 99 -3.28 -29.44 -6.60
C VAL A 99 -2.00 -30.24 -6.76
N GLU A 100 -1.72 -30.75 -7.97
CA GLU A 100 -0.49 -31.49 -8.27
C GLU A 100 0.76 -30.64 -8.04
N LEU A 101 0.73 -29.37 -8.45
CA LEU A 101 1.80 -28.41 -8.24
C LEU A 101 1.99 -28.11 -6.75
N ALA A 102 0.91 -27.87 -5.99
CA ALA A 102 0.99 -27.69 -4.55
C ALA A 102 1.64 -28.90 -3.86
N ASN A 103 1.27 -30.12 -4.28
CA ASN A 103 1.88 -31.35 -3.78
C ASN A 103 3.37 -31.47 -4.16
N ALA A 104 3.73 -31.13 -5.41
CA ALA A 104 5.12 -31.14 -5.86
C ALA A 104 6.00 -30.16 -5.08
N ILE A 105 5.47 -28.97 -4.77
CA ILE A 105 6.16 -27.95 -3.96
C ILE A 105 6.37 -28.46 -2.54
N ASP A 106 5.33 -28.96 -1.87
CA ASP A 106 5.45 -29.48 -0.50
C ASP A 106 6.40 -30.67 -0.41
N ASP A 107 6.34 -31.60 -1.36
CA ASP A 107 7.26 -32.73 -1.43
C ASP A 107 8.72 -32.25 -1.55
N LYS A 108 8.98 -31.26 -2.43
CA LYS A 108 10.33 -30.75 -2.65
C LYS A 108 10.87 -29.97 -1.46
N ARG A 109 10.02 -29.20 -0.78
CA ARG A 109 10.39 -28.45 0.42
C ARG A 109 10.68 -29.39 1.59
N ARG A 110 9.87 -30.45 1.75
CA ARG A 110 10.11 -31.52 2.73
C ARG A 110 11.42 -32.26 2.49
N GLU A 111 11.73 -32.57 1.22
CA GLU A 111 13.03 -33.16 0.84
C GLU A 111 14.22 -32.29 1.29
N ARG A 112 14.06 -30.96 1.30
CA ARG A 112 15.08 -29.97 1.72
C ARG A 112 15.07 -29.63 3.21
N GLY A 113 14.13 -30.19 3.99
CA GLY A 113 13.95 -29.82 5.40
C GLY A 113 13.37 -28.41 5.59
N GLU A 114 12.74 -27.85 4.56
CA GLU A 114 12.05 -26.56 4.59
C GLU A 114 10.59 -26.74 5.03
N LYS A 115 9.98 -25.71 5.62
CA LYS A 115 8.53 -25.72 5.94
C LYS A 115 7.72 -25.77 4.65
N GLU A 116 6.62 -26.52 4.64
CA GLU A 116 5.70 -26.66 3.50
C GLU A 116 5.15 -25.31 3.02
N ALA A 117 4.60 -25.26 1.80
CA ALA A 117 4.11 -24.02 1.22
C ALA A 117 2.73 -23.63 1.76
N ILE A 118 2.47 -22.32 1.78
CA ILE A 118 1.14 -21.76 1.99
C ILE A 118 0.48 -21.59 0.62
N ILE A 119 -0.72 -22.11 0.47
CA ILE A 119 -1.45 -22.12 -0.80
C ILE A 119 -2.55 -21.07 -0.72
N VAL A 120 -2.60 -20.15 -1.68
CA VAL A 120 -3.64 -19.12 -1.82
C VAL A 120 -4.32 -19.26 -3.17
N TRP A 121 -5.60 -19.61 -3.18
CA TRP A 121 -6.35 -19.82 -4.41
C TRP A 121 -7.59 -18.92 -4.47
N GLU A 122 -7.83 -18.31 -5.62
CA GLU A 122 -8.97 -17.42 -5.86
C GLU A 122 -9.91 -17.98 -6.93
N ASN A 123 -11.22 -17.79 -6.74
CA ASN A 123 -12.20 -18.08 -7.79
C ASN A 123 -13.52 -17.30 -7.63
N VAL A 124 -14.40 -17.40 -8.62
CA VAL A 124 -15.76 -16.85 -8.56
C VAL A 124 -16.64 -17.66 -7.59
N PRO A 125 -17.60 -17.02 -6.89
CA PRO A 125 -18.49 -17.73 -5.94
C PRO A 125 -19.33 -18.84 -6.54
N GLY A 126 -19.50 -18.86 -7.87
CA GLY A 126 -20.24 -19.92 -8.58
C GLY A 126 -19.62 -21.31 -8.41
N VAL A 127 -18.35 -21.41 -8.04
CA VAL A 127 -17.70 -22.71 -7.76
C VAL A 127 -18.35 -23.42 -6.55
N LEU A 128 -18.90 -22.66 -5.59
CA LEU A 128 -19.58 -23.20 -4.39
C LEU A 128 -20.92 -23.87 -4.71
N SER A 129 -21.48 -23.64 -5.90
CA SER A 129 -22.80 -24.15 -6.32
C SER A 129 -22.75 -24.97 -7.61
N SER A 130 -21.55 -25.42 -8.01
CA SER A 130 -21.34 -26.26 -9.18
C SER A 130 -22.11 -27.59 -9.07
N LYS A 131 -22.85 -27.99 -10.12
CA LYS A 131 -23.67 -29.21 -10.12
C LYS A 131 -22.87 -30.50 -9.93
N ASP A 132 -21.61 -30.48 -10.32
CA ASP A 132 -20.65 -31.59 -10.29
C ASP A 132 -19.77 -31.59 -9.02
N ASN A 133 -20.09 -30.76 -8.03
CA ASN A 133 -19.32 -30.65 -6.79
C ASN A 133 -17.80 -30.41 -7.02
N ALA A 134 -17.44 -29.64 -8.05
CA ALA A 134 -16.05 -29.31 -8.37
C ALA A 134 -15.30 -28.72 -7.17
N PHE A 135 -15.96 -27.89 -6.35
CA PHE A 135 -15.34 -27.36 -5.13
C PHE A 135 -15.03 -28.46 -4.10
N GLY A 136 -15.94 -29.42 -3.90
CA GLY A 136 -15.68 -30.58 -3.05
C GLY A 136 -14.54 -31.47 -3.57
N CYS A 137 -14.40 -31.57 -4.89
CA CYS A 137 -13.26 -32.20 -5.53
C CYS A 137 -11.95 -31.45 -5.27
N PHE A 138 -11.98 -30.11 -5.29
CA PHE A 138 -10.82 -29.26 -5.02
C PHE A 138 -10.32 -29.42 -3.60
N LEU A 139 -11.24 -29.26 -2.65
CA LEU A 139 -10.93 -29.36 -1.23
C LEU A 139 -10.39 -30.74 -0.90
N ALA A 140 -10.99 -31.81 -1.43
CA ALA A 140 -10.48 -33.17 -1.25
C ALA A 140 -9.05 -33.33 -1.79
N GLY A 141 -8.77 -32.81 -2.99
CA GLY A 141 -7.44 -32.88 -3.60
C GLY A 141 -6.37 -32.18 -2.76
N LEU A 142 -6.66 -30.97 -2.26
CA LEU A 142 -5.76 -30.24 -1.37
C LEU A 142 -5.62 -30.90 0.00
N ALA A 143 -6.71 -31.46 0.52
CA ALA A 143 -6.79 -32.10 1.83
C ALA A 143 -6.04 -33.44 1.85
N GLY A 144 -5.77 -34.03 0.68
CA GLY A 144 -5.20 -35.37 0.57
C GLY A 144 -6.24 -36.49 0.71
N GLU A 145 -7.51 -36.19 0.45
CA GLU A 145 -8.60 -37.13 0.57
C GLU A 145 -8.81 -37.98 -0.68
N SER A 146 -9.33 -39.17 -0.46
CA SER A 146 -9.51 -40.18 -1.52
C SER A 146 -10.86 -40.06 -2.25
N ARG A 147 -11.76 -39.20 -1.76
CA ARG A 147 -13.13 -39.00 -2.24
C ARG A 147 -13.53 -37.53 -2.10
N GLU A 148 -14.53 -37.13 -2.88
CA GLU A 148 -15.04 -35.77 -2.86
C GLU A 148 -15.66 -35.44 -1.52
N LEU A 149 -15.31 -34.27 -1.02
CA LEU A 149 -15.94 -33.74 0.19
C LEU A 149 -17.35 -33.30 -0.15
N GLN A 150 -18.26 -33.55 0.77
CA GLN A 150 -19.65 -33.14 0.65
C GLN A 150 -19.92 -31.99 1.63
N PRO A 151 -20.68 -30.96 1.23
CA PRO A 151 -21.06 -29.91 2.15
C PRO A 151 -22.01 -30.46 3.23
N ALA A 152 -21.72 -30.17 4.49
CA ALA A 152 -22.49 -30.68 5.64
C ALA A 152 -24.00 -30.35 5.59
N GLY A 153 -24.37 -29.22 4.97
CA GLY A 153 -25.77 -28.77 4.80
C GLY A 153 -26.32 -28.92 3.37
N GLY A 154 -25.72 -29.76 2.52
CA GLY A 154 -26.14 -29.96 1.13
C GLY A 154 -25.74 -28.84 0.15
N LYS A 155 -25.21 -27.71 0.64
CA LYS A 155 -24.61 -26.64 -0.16
C LYS A 155 -23.38 -26.07 0.53
N TRP A 156 -22.36 -25.70 -0.23
CA TRP A 156 -21.17 -25.04 0.31
C TRP A 156 -21.53 -23.65 0.82
N THR A 157 -21.10 -23.36 2.05
CA THR A 157 -21.26 -22.06 2.69
C THR A 157 -20.24 -21.06 2.17
N HIS A 158 -20.51 -19.77 2.37
CA HIS A 158 -19.61 -18.68 1.99
C HIS A 158 -18.30 -18.65 2.80
N ALA A 159 -18.20 -19.43 3.86
CA ALA A 159 -16.97 -19.67 4.60
C ALA A 159 -17.01 -21.07 5.22
N GLY A 160 -15.84 -21.66 5.43
CA GLY A 160 -15.71 -22.93 6.14
C GLY A 160 -14.26 -23.41 6.17
N CYS A 161 -14.03 -24.46 6.94
CA CYS A 161 -12.73 -25.10 7.05
C CYS A 161 -12.84 -26.62 6.97
N VAL A 162 -11.76 -27.24 6.50
CA VAL A 162 -11.57 -28.68 6.45
C VAL A 162 -10.17 -28.97 6.94
N SER A 163 -10.02 -29.95 7.83
CA SER A 163 -8.73 -30.52 8.19
C SER A 163 -8.59 -31.89 7.56
N GLY A 164 -7.62 -32.05 6.68
CA GLY A 164 -7.36 -33.30 5.97
C GLY A 164 -5.96 -33.88 6.24
N PRO A 165 -5.67 -35.09 5.75
CA PRO A 165 -4.37 -35.75 5.94
C PRO A 165 -3.15 -34.98 5.43
N GLN A 166 -3.28 -34.18 4.37
CA GLN A 166 -2.18 -33.42 3.77
C GLN A 166 -2.18 -31.96 4.19
N ARG A 167 -3.35 -31.31 4.27
CA ARG A 167 -3.45 -29.89 4.57
C ARG A 167 -4.70 -29.58 5.39
N THR A 168 -4.58 -28.56 6.24
CA THR A 168 -5.72 -27.79 6.71
C THR A 168 -6.07 -26.76 5.64
N ILE A 169 -7.37 -26.52 5.45
CA ILE A 169 -7.90 -25.64 4.41
C ILE A 169 -8.99 -24.77 5.03
N ALA A 170 -8.94 -23.47 4.76
CA ALA A 170 -10.01 -22.53 5.05
C ALA A 170 -10.43 -21.84 3.76
N TRP A 171 -11.72 -21.49 3.64
CA TRP A 171 -12.20 -20.65 2.56
C TRP A 171 -13.16 -19.58 3.06
N ARG A 172 -13.21 -18.45 2.35
CA ARG A 172 -14.16 -17.36 2.61
C ARG A 172 -14.45 -16.60 1.32
N VAL A 173 -15.71 -16.20 1.14
CA VAL A 173 -16.12 -15.24 0.11
C VAL A 173 -15.87 -13.83 0.62
N LEU A 174 -14.94 -13.13 -0.02
CA LEU A 174 -14.60 -11.73 0.26
C LEU A 174 -15.17 -10.83 -0.83
N ASP A 175 -15.64 -9.65 -0.44
CA ASP A 175 -16.12 -8.62 -1.36
C ASP A 175 -15.18 -7.42 -1.31
N ALA A 176 -14.54 -7.12 -2.45
CA ALA A 176 -13.53 -6.07 -2.55
C ALA A 176 -14.00 -4.69 -2.05
N GLN A 177 -15.32 -4.42 -2.04
CA GLN A 177 -15.88 -3.16 -1.53
C GLN A 177 -15.49 -2.85 -0.08
N PHE A 178 -15.12 -3.87 0.71
CA PHE A 178 -14.71 -3.72 2.11
C PHE A 178 -13.19 -3.55 2.30
N PHE A 179 -12.43 -3.47 1.21
CA PHE A 179 -10.97 -3.45 1.21
C PHE A 179 -10.41 -2.19 0.52
N GLY A 180 -11.14 -1.07 0.55
CA GLY A 180 -10.62 0.22 0.08
C GLY A 180 -10.78 0.48 -1.43
N VAL A 181 -11.62 -0.28 -2.13
CA VAL A 181 -12.00 0.00 -3.53
C VAL A 181 -13.51 0.15 -3.69
N ALA A 182 -13.92 1.01 -4.61
CA ALA A 182 -15.33 1.35 -4.84
C ALA A 182 -16.09 0.36 -5.76
N GLN A 183 -15.66 -0.91 -5.85
CA GLN A 183 -16.33 -1.95 -6.64
C GLN A 183 -16.85 -3.10 -5.79
N ARG A 184 -18.03 -3.61 -6.12
CA ARG A 184 -18.50 -4.90 -5.59
C ARG A 184 -17.88 -6.03 -6.37
N ARG A 185 -16.94 -6.77 -5.78
CA ARG A 185 -16.28 -7.92 -6.40
C ARG A 185 -16.17 -9.04 -5.39
N LYS A 186 -17.19 -9.91 -5.41
CA LYS A 186 -17.22 -11.12 -4.59
C LYS A 186 -16.39 -12.21 -5.23
N ARG A 187 -15.44 -12.77 -4.48
CA ARG A 187 -14.60 -13.92 -4.84
C ARG A 187 -14.45 -14.86 -3.65
N VAL A 188 -14.39 -16.15 -3.92
CA VAL A 188 -13.99 -17.15 -2.93
C VAL A 188 -12.48 -17.21 -2.92
N PHE A 189 -11.91 -17.07 -1.73
CA PHE A 189 -10.51 -17.30 -1.46
C PHE A 189 -10.36 -18.56 -0.63
N VAL A 190 -9.37 -19.38 -0.95
CA VAL A 190 -8.99 -20.59 -0.24
C VAL A 190 -7.55 -20.41 0.23
N VAL A 191 -7.30 -20.58 1.52
CA VAL A 191 -5.97 -20.69 2.09
C VAL A 191 -5.78 -22.13 2.57
N ALA A 192 -4.68 -22.77 2.21
CA ALA A 192 -4.36 -24.13 2.65
C ALA A 192 -2.88 -24.25 3.01
N SER A 193 -2.55 -25.11 3.98
CA SER A 193 -1.17 -25.37 4.38
C SER A 193 -1.04 -26.73 5.07
N ALA A 194 0.11 -27.37 4.91
CA ALA A 194 0.51 -28.57 5.65
C ALA A 194 1.30 -28.25 6.93
N ARG A 195 1.65 -26.97 7.14
CA ARG A 195 2.41 -26.50 8.31
C ARG A 195 1.64 -26.76 9.60
N LYS A 196 2.35 -27.24 10.64
CA LYS A 196 1.77 -27.44 11.98
C LYS A 196 1.69 -26.16 12.81
N ASP A 197 2.50 -25.18 12.45
CA ASP A 197 2.66 -23.90 13.13
C ASP A 197 1.85 -22.77 12.48
N PHE A 198 0.93 -23.08 11.58
CA PHE A 198 0.15 -22.09 10.84
C PHE A 198 -1.28 -22.61 10.63
N ASP A 199 -2.28 -21.82 11.03
CA ASP A 199 -3.69 -22.14 10.81
C ASP A 199 -4.28 -21.28 9.68
N PRO A 200 -4.64 -21.87 8.52
CA PRO A 200 -5.34 -21.16 7.45
C PRO A 200 -6.62 -20.43 7.88
N ALA A 201 -7.29 -20.88 8.93
CA ALA A 201 -8.50 -20.25 9.45
C ALA A 201 -8.21 -18.87 10.05
N GLU A 202 -7.06 -18.69 10.73
CA GLU A 202 -6.64 -17.39 11.29
C GLU A 202 -6.39 -16.34 10.20
N VAL A 203 -6.05 -16.78 8.99
CA VAL A 203 -5.86 -15.87 7.85
C VAL A 203 -7.19 -15.31 7.35
N LEU A 204 -8.21 -16.16 7.22
CA LEU A 204 -9.47 -15.78 6.56
C LEU A 204 -10.59 -15.41 7.52
N PHE A 205 -10.55 -15.84 8.79
CA PHE A 205 -11.63 -15.65 9.74
C PHE A 205 -11.28 -14.59 10.79
N GLU A 206 -12.21 -13.66 11.00
CA GLU A 206 -12.09 -12.63 12.04
C GLU A 206 -12.69 -13.15 13.35
N PHE A 207 -11.93 -13.94 14.11
CA PHE A 207 -12.40 -14.56 15.37
C PHE A 207 -12.68 -13.55 16.49
N GLU A 208 -11.99 -12.42 16.49
CA GLU A 208 -12.17 -11.33 17.47
C GLU A 208 -13.28 -10.35 17.09
N SER A 209 -13.95 -10.55 15.95
CA SER A 209 -15.09 -9.71 15.58
C SER A 209 -16.26 -9.99 16.54
N VAL A 210 -16.69 -8.96 17.27
CA VAL A 210 -18.01 -8.97 17.91
C VAL A 210 -19.04 -9.30 16.84
N ARG A 211 -19.82 -10.36 17.07
CA ARG A 211 -20.99 -10.70 16.26
C ARG A 211 -21.72 -9.40 15.93
N ARG A 212 -21.75 -9.02 14.64
CA ARG A 212 -22.72 -8.03 14.14
C ARG A 212 -24.14 -8.62 14.13
N ASP A 213 -24.49 -9.44 15.14
CA ASP A 213 -25.87 -9.60 15.58
C ASP A 213 -26.26 -8.30 16.28
N THR A 214 -26.35 -7.21 15.53
CA THR A 214 -27.28 -6.17 15.94
C THR A 214 -28.64 -6.82 15.79
N PRO A 215 -29.41 -7.03 16.87
CA PRO A 215 -30.77 -7.52 16.75
C PRO A 215 -31.47 -6.61 15.75
N PRO A 216 -32.31 -7.13 14.83
CA PRO A 216 -33.04 -6.28 13.91
C PRO A 216 -33.75 -5.21 14.75
N ARG A 217 -33.29 -3.95 14.65
CA ARG A 217 -33.81 -2.84 15.47
C ARG A 217 -35.25 -2.46 15.10
N ARG A 218 -35.94 -3.28 14.32
CA ARG A 218 -37.36 -3.16 14.02
C ARG A 218 -38.00 -4.54 14.01
N ALA A 219 -38.89 -4.78 14.97
CA ALA A 219 -39.96 -5.75 14.76
C ALA A 219 -40.75 -5.31 13.52
N PRO A 220 -41.13 -6.23 12.61
CA PRO A 220 -41.95 -5.86 11.46
C PRO A 220 -43.30 -5.39 11.99
N LYS A 221 -43.56 -4.09 11.94
CA LYS A 221 -44.89 -3.54 12.18
C LYS A 221 -45.31 -2.65 11.02
N THR A 222 -46.52 -2.99 10.58
CA THR A 222 -47.40 -2.32 9.65
C THR A 222 -47.59 -0.84 9.99
N ALA A 223 -47.70 -0.05 8.91
CA ALA A 223 -47.92 1.39 8.80
C ALA A 223 -48.59 2.16 9.97
N VAL A 224 -48.14 3.41 10.21
CA VAL A 224 -48.86 4.70 9.96
C VAL A 224 -48.18 5.86 10.74
N THR A 225 -48.23 7.04 10.11
CA THR A 225 -47.76 8.43 10.38
C THR A 225 -47.74 9.01 11.81
N ALA A 226 -46.85 9.97 12.09
CA ALA A 226 -47.16 11.41 12.30
C ALA A 226 -46.04 12.21 13.01
N ASP A 227 -45.64 13.31 12.37
CA ASP A 227 -45.16 14.62 12.82
C ASP A 227 -44.52 14.92 14.19
N THR A 228 -43.51 15.83 14.09
CA THR A 228 -43.08 16.88 15.05
C THR A 228 -42.49 16.43 16.39
N GLY A 229 -41.43 17.03 16.97
CA GLY A 229 -40.67 18.23 16.68
C GLY A 229 -39.84 18.58 17.93
N ASN A 230 -38.74 19.31 17.72
CA ASN A 230 -37.99 20.16 18.65
C ASN A 230 -37.13 19.57 19.78
N GLY A 231 -35.89 20.06 19.82
CA GLY A 231 -35.03 20.10 21.00
C GLY A 231 -33.54 20.18 20.65
N ALA A 232 -33.07 21.33 20.18
CA ALA A 232 -31.63 21.61 20.12
C ALA A 232 -31.18 22.23 21.45
N GLU A 233 -30.13 21.70 22.06
CA GLU A 233 -29.30 22.39 23.05
C GLU A 233 -27.83 22.27 22.64
N GLY A 234 -27.14 23.42 22.59
CA GLY A 234 -25.86 23.60 21.93
C GLY A 234 -24.64 23.26 22.78
N GLY A 235 -23.60 22.76 22.09
CA GLY A 235 -22.22 22.60 22.54
C GLY A 235 -21.31 22.63 21.30
N SER A 236 -20.07 23.14 21.46
CA SER A 236 -19.17 23.58 20.37
C SER A 236 -18.84 22.53 19.29
N HIS A 237 -18.83 22.99 18.04
CA HIS A 237 -18.80 22.27 16.76
C HIS A 237 -17.64 21.27 16.51
N TRP A 238 -16.57 21.24 17.32
CA TRP A 238 -15.34 20.51 16.96
C TRP A 238 -15.10 19.19 17.70
N ASP A 239 -15.83 18.89 18.79
CA ASP A 239 -15.54 17.74 19.66
C ASP A 239 -16.72 16.73 19.74
N ASN A 240 -17.36 16.41 18.61
CA ASN A 240 -18.36 15.34 18.57
C ASN A 240 -17.79 14.06 17.94
N PRO A 241 -17.82 12.89 18.63
CA PRO A 241 -17.39 11.59 18.09
C PRO A 241 -18.20 11.07 16.89
N ALA A 242 -19.16 11.85 16.38
CA ALA A 242 -19.94 11.56 15.18
C ALA A 242 -19.24 11.88 13.84
N ASN A 243 -18.07 12.54 13.83
CA ASN A 243 -17.29 12.81 12.62
C ASN A 243 -15.90 12.14 12.66
N PRO A 244 -15.74 10.90 12.16
CA PRO A 244 -14.42 10.41 11.78
C PRO A 244 -13.92 11.16 10.54
N HIS A 245 -12.58 11.24 10.43
CA HIS A 245 -11.81 11.87 9.33
C HIS A 245 -12.49 11.78 7.94
N PRO A 246 -12.42 12.82 7.09
CA PRO A 246 -13.12 12.83 5.81
C PRO A 246 -12.53 11.78 4.88
N THR A 247 -13.30 10.72 4.63
CA THR A 247 -13.17 9.89 3.44
C THR A 247 -14.11 10.43 2.38
N LEU A 248 -13.72 10.27 1.11
CA LEU A 248 -14.36 10.79 -0.10
C LEU A 248 -15.75 10.19 -0.40
N ASN A 249 -16.57 9.90 0.63
CA ASN A 249 -17.76 9.04 0.51
C ASN A 249 -18.99 9.53 1.29
N GLN A 250 -19.10 10.82 1.58
CA GLN A 250 -20.34 11.40 2.14
C GLN A 250 -20.90 12.51 1.25
N SER A 251 -21.41 12.13 0.07
CA SER A 251 -22.29 12.97 -0.73
C SER A 251 -23.67 12.33 -0.84
N ASN A 252 -24.41 12.28 0.27
CA ASN A 252 -25.83 11.92 0.28
C ASN A 252 -26.59 12.84 1.23
N ASN A 253 -26.66 14.13 0.92
CA ASN A 253 -27.57 15.04 1.61
C ASN A 253 -28.42 15.84 0.63
N ILE A 254 -29.69 15.47 0.58
CA ILE A 254 -30.78 16.21 -0.08
C ILE A 254 -31.54 16.88 1.06
N GLY A 255 -31.22 18.13 1.38
CA GLY A 255 -31.93 18.90 2.41
C GLY A 255 -31.01 19.84 3.20
N GLY A 256 -31.30 21.15 3.11
CA GLY A 256 -30.46 22.27 3.52
C GLY A 256 -29.84 22.19 4.91
N ILE A 257 -28.56 22.62 4.98
CA ILE A 257 -27.99 23.61 5.93
C ILE A 257 -26.59 23.99 5.39
N GLY A 258 -26.31 25.31 5.30
CA GLY A 258 -24.96 25.88 5.31
C GLY A 258 -24.18 25.92 4.00
N ALA A 259 -24.35 26.99 3.23
CA ALA A 259 -23.45 27.38 2.15
C ALA A 259 -22.03 27.63 2.69
N SER A 260 -21.08 26.76 2.39
CA SER A 260 -19.65 27.12 2.34
C SER A 260 -18.73 26.12 1.63
N ASN A 261 -19.14 24.86 1.39
CA ASN A 261 -18.29 23.89 0.68
C ASN A 261 -18.88 23.32 -0.63
N GLN A 262 -20.06 23.77 -1.07
CA GLN A 262 -20.61 23.39 -2.39
C GLN A 262 -20.06 24.25 -3.54
N GLU A 263 -19.44 25.39 -3.27
CA GLU A 263 -19.05 26.34 -4.32
C GLU A 263 -17.80 25.91 -5.11
N ILE A 264 -16.93 25.06 -4.56
CA ILE A 264 -15.69 24.67 -5.27
C ILE A 264 -15.93 23.63 -6.37
N PHE A 265 -17.00 22.83 -6.29
CA PHE A 265 -17.33 21.82 -7.32
C PHE A 265 -18.41 22.28 -8.31
N ALA A 266 -19.13 23.36 -8.03
CA ALA A 266 -20.23 23.84 -8.88
C ALA A 266 -19.89 25.04 -9.78
N GLN A 267 -18.76 25.73 -9.57
CA GLN A 267 -18.43 26.96 -10.31
C GLN A 267 -17.99 26.75 -11.78
N ARG A 268 -17.91 25.51 -12.27
CA ARG A 268 -17.67 25.19 -13.69
C ARG A 268 -18.52 24.02 -14.18
N GLY A 269 -19.86 24.15 -14.15
CA GLY A 269 -20.77 23.29 -14.93
C GLY A 269 -20.66 21.77 -14.70
N ALA A 270 -20.20 21.31 -13.53
CA ALA A 270 -20.04 19.88 -13.27
C ALA A 270 -21.35 19.29 -12.73
N GLY A 271 -21.97 18.41 -13.52
CA GLY A 271 -23.20 17.69 -13.20
C GLY A 271 -23.08 16.76 -11.98
N ILE A 272 -24.23 16.35 -11.44
CA ILE A 272 -24.32 15.39 -10.35
C ILE A 272 -23.92 14.00 -10.90
N VAL A 273 -22.77 13.47 -10.52
CA VAL A 273 -22.34 12.13 -10.95
C VAL A 273 -23.06 11.07 -10.12
N GLY A 274 -24.01 10.36 -10.74
CA GLY A 274 -24.65 9.17 -10.15
C GLY A 274 -23.94 7.90 -10.60
N ALA A 275 -23.68 6.97 -9.68
CA ALA A 275 -23.20 5.63 -10.03
C ALA A 275 -24.40 4.70 -10.29
N TYR A 276 -24.40 4.05 -11.46
CA TYR A 276 -25.47 3.16 -11.89
C TYR A 276 -24.89 1.82 -12.33
N ARG A 277 -25.62 0.74 -12.05
CA ARG A 277 -25.30 -0.62 -12.47
C ARG A 277 -26.28 -1.07 -13.54
N MET A 278 -25.77 -1.53 -14.68
CA MET A 278 -26.61 -2.20 -15.68
C MET A 278 -27.10 -3.57 -15.14
N THR A 279 -28.41 -3.73 -14.97
CA THR A 279 -29.04 -4.99 -14.49
C THR A 279 -29.44 -5.90 -15.64
N ALA A 280 -29.78 -5.32 -16.78
CA ALA A 280 -30.04 -5.96 -18.06
C ALA A 280 -29.69 -4.96 -19.17
N PHE A 281 -29.61 -5.39 -20.43
CA PHE A 281 -29.26 -4.49 -21.54
C PHE A 281 -30.19 -3.27 -21.57
N GLY A 282 -29.63 -2.08 -21.29
CA GLY A 282 -30.38 -0.82 -21.23
C GLY A 282 -31.13 -0.54 -19.91
N GLU A 283 -31.11 -1.45 -18.94
CA GLU A 283 -31.71 -1.24 -17.61
C GLU A 283 -30.64 -0.89 -16.58
N TYR A 284 -30.80 0.23 -15.88
CA TYR A 284 -29.84 0.73 -14.90
C TYR A 284 -30.47 0.88 -13.51
N SER A 285 -29.78 0.38 -12.48
CA SER A 285 -30.14 0.56 -11.07
C SER A 285 -29.12 1.47 -10.39
N GLY A 286 -29.57 2.52 -9.67
CA GLY A 286 -28.68 3.35 -8.85
C GLY A 286 -28.04 2.54 -7.72
N ASP A 287 -26.73 2.69 -7.54
CA ASP A 287 -25.96 2.04 -6.47
C ASP A 287 -24.88 3.02 -5.97
N GLY A 288 -24.57 3.00 -4.67
CA GLY A 288 -23.47 3.79 -4.11
C GLY A 288 -22.08 3.19 -4.39
N THR A 289 -22.02 2.12 -5.19
CA THR A 289 -20.79 1.36 -5.52
C THR A 289 -20.78 0.97 -6.99
N ALA A 290 -19.60 0.95 -7.62
CA ALA A 290 -19.45 0.49 -9.00
C ALA A 290 -19.66 -1.03 -9.12
N SER A 291 -20.18 -1.48 -10.27
CA SER A 291 -20.36 -2.90 -10.55
C SER A 291 -19.01 -3.65 -10.71
N THR A 292 -19.02 -4.98 -10.57
CA THR A 292 -17.82 -5.80 -10.75
C THR A 292 -17.27 -5.66 -12.17
N VAL A 293 -15.98 -5.33 -12.35
CA VAL A 293 -15.31 -5.43 -13.65
C VAL A 293 -15.22 -6.90 -14.07
N LYS A 294 -15.95 -7.35 -15.11
CA LYS A 294 -15.86 -8.73 -15.63
C LYS A 294 -15.16 -8.74 -16.99
N ALA A 295 -14.47 -9.84 -17.29
CA ALA A 295 -13.82 -10.02 -18.59
C ALA A 295 -14.78 -10.06 -19.79
N ARG A 296 -16.08 -10.32 -19.57
CA ARG A 296 -17.12 -10.25 -20.62
C ARG A 296 -17.57 -8.83 -20.95
N ASP A 297 -17.20 -7.86 -20.13
CA ASP A 297 -17.68 -6.49 -20.25
C ASP A 297 -16.97 -5.70 -21.35
N TYR A 298 -16.18 -6.36 -22.20
CA TYR A 298 -15.58 -5.80 -23.43
C TYR A 298 -16.62 -5.11 -24.35
N LYS A 299 -17.91 -5.43 -24.23
CA LYS A 299 -19.01 -4.77 -24.95
C LYS A 299 -20.03 -4.05 -24.05
N ASP A 300 -20.00 -4.32 -22.73
CA ASP A 300 -21.04 -3.99 -21.74
C ASP A 300 -20.43 -3.43 -20.43
N ALA A 301 -19.26 -2.77 -20.51
CA ALA A 301 -18.51 -2.18 -19.39
C ALA A 301 -19.40 -1.38 -18.45
N THR A 302 -19.06 -1.40 -17.15
CA THR A 302 -19.72 -0.60 -16.12
C THR A 302 -19.93 0.83 -16.62
N ASP A 303 -21.19 1.15 -16.85
CA ASP A 303 -21.62 2.41 -17.43
C ASP A 303 -21.80 3.42 -16.30
N LEU A 304 -21.00 4.49 -16.33
CA LEU A 304 -21.24 5.65 -15.48
C LEU A 304 -22.21 6.56 -16.22
N ALA A 305 -23.45 6.66 -15.73
CA ALA A 305 -24.39 7.65 -16.24
C ALA A 305 -24.12 8.99 -15.56
N VAL A 306 -23.58 9.95 -16.31
CA VAL A 306 -23.43 11.32 -15.85
C VAL A 306 -24.70 12.07 -16.25
N THR A 307 -25.43 12.59 -15.27
CA THR A 307 -26.58 13.45 -15.51
C THR A 307 -26.17 14.91 -15.41
N TYR A 308 -26.40 15.64 -16.50
CA TYR A 308 -26.31 17.10 -16.49
C TYR A 308 -27.69 17.65 -16.15
N SER A 309 -27.78 18.48 -15.13
CA SER A 309 -28.97 19.25 -14.82
C SER A 309 -28.65 20.73 -15.01
N ASP A 310 -29.12 21.32 -16.09
CA ASP A 310 -29.21 22.77 -16.17
C ASP A 310 -30.48 23.20 -15.45
N VAL A 311 -30.33 24.01 -14.40
CA VAL A 311 -31.47 24.70 -13.79
C VAL A 311 -31.87 25.82 -14.74
N SER A 312 -32.81 25.53 -15.65
CA SER A 312 -33.51 26.55 -16.41
C SER A 312 -34.17 27.54 -15.45
N ARG A 313 -33.59 28.74 -15.28
CA ARG A 313 -34.29 29.87 -14.68
C ARG A 313 -35.30 30.41 -15.71
N THR A 314 -36.45 29.77 -15.83
CA THR A 314 -37.56 30.32 -16.60
C THR A 314 -38.32 31.32 -15.73
N LEU A 315 -38.31 32.58 -16.18
CA LEU A 315 -39.23 33.68 -15.85
C LEU A 315 -39.59 33.84 -14.36
N LEU A 316 -38.70 34.46 -13.59
CA LEU A 316 -39.12 35.13 -12.35
C LEU A 316 -39.82 36.46 -12.70
N SER A 317 -41.02 36.66 -12.17
CA SER A 317 -41.85 37.84 -12.40
C SER A 317 -41.43 39.08 -11.60
N LYS A 318 -40.19 39.17 -11.11
CA LYS A 318 -39.72 40.37 -10.39
C LYS A 318 -38.28 40.73 -10.73
N SER A 319 -38.12 42.01 -11.05
CA SER A 319 -36.87 42.73 -11.22
C SER A 319 -36.01 42.67 -9.96
N ASN A 320 -34.81 42.11 -10.06
CA ASN A 320 -33.61 42.87 -9.74
C ASN A 320 -32.36 42.16 -10.25
N ASP A 321 -31.50 43.00 -10.82
CA ASP A 321 -30.09 42.83 -11.15
C ASP A 321 -29.73 42.06 -12.43
N SER A 322 -29.70 42.87 -13.49
CA SER A 322 -28.89 42.76 -14.70
C SER A 322 -27.45 42.28 -14.43
N MET A 323 -26.97 41.36 -15.25
CA MET A 323 -25.87 41.55 -16.22
C MET A 323 -25.49 40.19 -16.83
N ALA A 324 -26.08 39.90 -18.00
CA ALA A 324 -25.46 39.07 -19.03
C ALA A 324 -26.15 39.45 -20.35
N GLU A 325 -25.42 40.21 -21.16
CA GLU A 325 -25.75 40.53 -22.54
C GLU A 325 -25.83 39.23 -23.36
N ASP A 326 -26.66 39.27 -24.40
CA ASP A 326 -26.81 38.29 -25.48
C ASP A 326 -27.62 37.01 -25.21
N LEU A 327 -28.95 37.18 -25.22
CA LEU A 327 -29.86 36.18 -25.81
C LEU A 327 -31.03 36.89 -26.48
N GLU A 328 -30.89 37.14 -27.78
CA GLU A 328 -32.01 37.50 -28.66
C GLU A 328 -33.03 36.35 -28.63
N THR A 329 -34.16 36.59 -27.98
CA THR A 329 -35.31 35.70 -28.04
C THR A 329 -36.10 36.02 -29.30
N TYR A 330 -36.07 35.11 -30.29
CA TYR A 330 -37.13 35.06 -31.29
C TYR A 330 -38.24 34.14 -30.81
N ALA A 331 -39.42 34.71 -30.55
CA ALA A 331 -40.66 33.96 -30.43
C ALA A 331 -41.41 34.06 -31.76
N ILE A 332 -41.41 32.97 -32.54
CA ILE A 332 -42.33 32.82 -33.67
C ILE A 332 -43.59 32.15 -33.12
N HIS A 333 -44.66 32.93 -33.03
CA HIS A 333 -46.01 32.45 -32.78
C HIS A 333 -46.54 31.77 -34.06
N GLY A 334 -46.81 30.47 -33.97
CA GLY A 334 -47.57 29.74 -34.98
C GLY A 334 -49.07 29.93 -34.73
N THR A 335 -49.74 30.44 -35.76
CA THR A 335 -51.21 30.45 -36.01
C THR A 335 -52.09 31.30 -35.11
N GLN A 336 -52.11 32.60 -35.37
CA GLN A 336 -53.35 33.37 -35.43
C GLN A 336 -53.67 33.63 -36.91
N ASP A 337 -54.79 33.10 -37.38
CA ASP A 337 -55.55 33.79 -38.43
C ASP A 337 -56.59 34.67 -37.71
N PRO A 338 -56.89 35.87 -38.22
CA PRO A 338 -57.56 36.92 -37.48
C PRO A 338 -59.08 36.76 -37.56
N ASP A 339 -59.75 36.63 -36.43
CA ASP A 339 -61.20 36.90 -36.41
C ASP A 339 -61.63 37.62 -35.12
N ALA A 340 -62.48 38.62 -35.34
CA ALA A 340 -62.75 39.73 -34.44
C ALA A 340 -63.90 39.41 -33.48
N ASN A 341 -63.60 39.22 -32.20
CA ASN A 341 -64.62 39.36 -31.17
C ASN A 341 -64.00 39.75 -29.82
N HIS A 342 -64.31 40.97 -29.37
CA HIS A 342 -63.66 41.61 -28.22
C HIS A 342 -64.40 41.38 -26.89
N GLU A 343 -65.48 40.59 -26.86
CA GLU A 343 -66.38 40.52 -25.69
C GLU A 343 -66.64 39.11 -25.13
N LEU A 344 -66.06 38.03 -25.70
CA LEU A 344 -66.21 36.68 -25.18
C LEU A 344 -64.88 35.91 -25.16
N ALA A 345 -64.47 35.42 -23.99
CA ALA A 345 -63.42 34.42 -23.86
C ALA A 345 -63.99 33.03 -24.23
N HIS A 346 -63.53 32.44 -25.32
CA HIS A 346 -63.82 31.04 -25.62
C HIS A 346 -62.97 30.14 -24.71
N THR A 347 -63.63 29.25 -23.97
CA THR A 347 -62.96 28.13 -23.32
C THR A 347 -62.34 27.24 -24.39
N LEU A 348 -61.05 26.94 -24.27
CA LEU A 348 -60.42 25.80 -24.95
C LEU A 348 -61.34 24.59 -24.83
N GLY A 349 -61.70 24.05 -25.98
CA GLY A 349 -62.75 23.05 -26.15
C GLY A 349 -62.47 21.75 -25.40
N ARG A 350 -63.54 21.23 -24.80
CA ARG A 350 -63.72 19.82 -24.49
C ARG A 350 -63.81 19.06 -25.82
N ASN A 351 -62.87 18.16 -26.13
CA ASN A 351 -63.13 16.84 -26.75
C ASN A 351 -61.84 16.07 -27.09
N HIS A 352 -61.56 15.06 -26.29
CA HIS A 352 -60.93 13.76 -26.63
C HIS A 352 -60.22 13.59 -28.00
N GLY A 353 -59.05 14.20 -28.18
CA GLY A 353 -58.03 13.89 -29.21
C GLY A 353 -56.70 14.50 -28.76
N GLN A 354 -55.69 13.75 -28.34
CA GLN A 354 -54.72 13.05 -29.22
C GLN A 354 -54.04 13.93 -30.27
N GLU A 355 -53.67 15.15 -29.90
CA GLU A 355 -52.56 15.83 -30.57
C GLU A 355 -51.49 16.17 -29.53
N ASN A 356 -50.60 15.21 -29.31
CA ASN A 356 -49.27 15.55 -28.83
C ASN A 356 -48.61 16.34 -29.97
N ALA A 357 -48.32 17.62 -29.75
CA ALA A 357 -47.32 18.30 -30.56
C ALA A 357 -45.96 17.64 -30.27
N CYS A 358 -45.66 16.53 -30.95
CA CYS A 358 -44.32 15.95 -30.99
C CYS A 358 -43.47 16.88 -31.84
N ILE A 359 -42.78 17.82 -31.19
CA ILE A 359 -41.75 18.60 -31.86
C ILE A 359 -40.50 17.72 -31.95
N ALA A 360 -40.23 17.17 -33.13
CA ALA A 360 -38.98 16.49 -33.45
C ALA A 360 -38.04 17.48 -34.13
N PHE A 361 -36.88 17.74 -33.53
CA PHE A 361 -35.80 18.48 -34.18
C PHE A 361 -34.81 17.47 -34.78
N SER A 362 -34.60 17.52 -36.10
CA SER A 362 -33.45 16.87 -36.73
C SER A 362 -32.24 17.78 -36.54
N TYR A 363 -31.20 17.30 -35.86
CA TYR A 363 -29.96 18.06 -35.67
C TYR A 363 -29.12 18.16 -36.97
N LYS A 364 -29.52 17.51 -38.08
CA LYS A 364 -28.68 17.40 -39.30
C LYS A 364 -29.35 17.31 -40.69
N ASP A 365 -30.65 17.50 -40.86
CA ASP A 365 -31.24 17.39 -42.21
C ASP A 365 -31.33 18.71 -42.98
N ASN A 366 -30.76 18.69 -44.20
CA ASN A 366 -31.14 19.59 -45.29
C ASN A 366 -32.45 19.10 -45.93
N GLY A 367 -33.56 19.21 -45.19
CA GLY A 367 -34.93 19.41 -45.71
C GLY A 367 -35.53 18.51 -46.81
N ALA A 368 -34.93 17.37 -47.17
CA ALA A 368 -35.39 16.58 -48.33
C ALA A 368 -36.45 15.50 -47.99
N ASP A 369 -36.52 15.02 -46.74
CA ASP A 369 -37.24 13.77 -46.40
C ASP A 369 -38.42 13.94 -45.41
N ALA A 370 -38.86 15.18 -45.12
CA ALA A 370 -40.04 15.45 -44.29
C ALA A 370 -41.18 16.01 -45.15
N THR A 371 -42.32 15.33 -45.18
CA THR A 371 -43.57 15.81 -45.81
C THR A 371 -44.67 15.95 -44.78
N ALA A 372 -45.74 16.69 -45.08
CA ALA A 372 -46.84 16.97 -44.15
C ALA A 372 -47.49 15.70 -43.56
N ASP A 373 -47.40 14.57 -44.26
CA ASP A 373 -48.17 13.36 -43.95
C ASP A 373 -47.28 12.16 -43.56
N LEU A 374 -45.95 12.31 -43.53
CA LEU A 374 -45.00 11.21 -43.33
C LEU A 374 -43.76 11.65 -42.54
N SER A 375 -43.61 11.10 -41.32
CA SER A 375 -42.38 11.25 -40.52
C SER A 375 -41.31 10.23 -40.94
N PRO A 376 -40.03 10.61 -41.05
CA PRO A 376 -38.97 9.66 -41.35
C PRO A 376 -38.78 8.63 -40.22
N THR A 377 -38.36 7.41 -40.57
CA THR A 377 -38.09 6.33 -39.62
C THR A 377 -36.83 6.62 -38.79
N ILE A 378 -36.85 6.30 -37.50
CA ILE A 378 -35.75 6.54 -36.54
C ILE A 378 -34.40 6.01 -37.08
N ARG A 379 -33.38 6.87 -37.14
CA ARG A 379 -31.97 6.53 -37.42
C ARG A 379 -31.06 7.34 -36.49
N ALA A 380 -29.84 6.89 -36.20
CA ALA A 380 -28.88 7.75 -35.50
C ALA A 380 -27.44 7.67 -35.99
N GLY A 381 -26.65 8.63 -35.49
CA GLY A 381 -25.19 8.58 -35.45
C GLY A 381 -24.62 9.66 -34.52
N ASN A 382 -23.55 9.30 -33.82
CA ASN A 382 -22.64 10.21 -33.12
C ASN A 382 -21.56 10.71 -34.10
N HIS A 383 -21.18 11.98 -33.93
CA HIS A 383 -20.17 12.77 -34.67
C HIS A 383 -20.53 13.35 -36.05
N ASP A 384 -19.85 14.43 -36.41
CA ASP A 384 -20.01 15.24 -37.63
C ASP A 384 -19.79 14.46 -38.94
N SER A 385 -19.01 13.36 -38.93
CA SER A 385 -18.56 12.65 -40.14
C SER A 385 -19.13 11.22 -40.38
N SER A 386 -20.16 10.76 -39.66
CA SER A 386 -20.70 9.39 -39.78
C SER A 386 -21.76 9.22 -40.88
N HIS A 387 -21.82 8.02 -41.51
CA HIS A 387 -22.75 7.68 -42.61
C HIS A 387 -24.20 7.42 -42.14
N ALA A 388 -25.16 7.68 -43.03
CA ALA A 388 -26.61 7.77 -42.78
C ALA A 388 -27.36 6.52 -42.25
N ASN A 389 -26.66 5.43 -41.91
CA ASN A 389 -27.28 4.14 -41.52
C ASN A 389 -26.87 3.61 -40.12
N SER A 390 -26.35 4.44 -39.21
CA SER A 390 -25.71 3.97 -37.96
C SER A 390 -26.56 3.84 -36.67
N GLY A 391 -27.90 3.92 -36.72
CA GLY A 391 -28.91 3.56 -35.69
C GLY A 391 -28.64 3.73 -34.17
N GLN A 392 -29.39 4.60 -33.47
CA GLN A 392 -29.57 4.77 -31.99
C GLN A 392 -30.89 5.55 -31.64
N PRO A 393 -31.40 5.53 -30.39
CA PRO A 393 -32.80 5.91 -30.07
C PRO A 393 -33.02 7.39 -29.64
N PRO A 394 -34.24 7.95 -29.80
CA PRO A 394 -34.57 9.34 -29.45
C PRO A 394 -34.74 9.56 -27.93
N ALA A 395 -34.50 10.80 -27.49
CA ALA A 395 -34.71 11.22 -26.10
C ALA A 395 -36.21 11.22 -25.73
N ILE A 396 -36.56 10.59 -24.60
CA ILE A 396 -37.92 10.57 -24.05
C ILE A 396 -37.98 11.55 -22.88
N ALA A 397 -38.85 12.57 -22.98
CA ALA A 397 -39.10 13.51 -21.90
C ALA A 397 -40.14 12.94 -20.91
N TYR A 398 -39.80 12.92 -19.62
CA TYR A 398 -40.74 12.60 -18.53
C TYR A 398 -40.87 13.80 -17.59
N ALA A 399 -42.11 14.17 -17.24
CA ALA A 399 -42.38 15.17 -16.22
C ALA A 399 -42.66 14.50 -14.88
N PHE A 400 -41.82 14.77 -13.88
CA PHE A 400 -41.95 14.20 -12.54
C PHE A 400 -42.97 14.95 -11.69
N LYS A 401 -43.81 14.21 -10.95
CA LYS A 401 -44.74 14.76 -9.96
C LYS A 401 -44.33 14.27 -8.56
N ALA A 402 -43.90 15.18 -7.71
CA ALA A 402 -43.69 14.87 -6.29
C ALA A 402 -45.06 14.64 -5.63
N GLY A 403 -45.26 13.50 -4.98
CA GLY A 403 -46.44 13.22 -4.15
C GLY A 403 -47.49 12.27 -4.74
N GLN A 404 -47.23 11.58 -5.86
CA GLN A 404 -48.18 10.65 -6.49
C GLN A 404 -47.67 9.20 -6.60
N GLY A 405 -46.59 8.84 -5.89
CA GLY A 405 -46.33 7.43 -5.59
C GLY A 405 -47.38 6.88 -4.62
N SER A 406 -47.57 5.55 -4.61
CA SER A 406 -48.53 4.85 -3.73
C SER A 406 -48.31 5.05 -2.21
N LYS A 407 -47.27 5.80 -1.83
CA LYS A 407 -47.09 6.40 -0.51
C LYS A 407 -46.83 7.90 -0.66
N ALA A 408 -47.61 8.71 0.05
CA ALA A 408 -47.47 10.16 0.11
C ALA A 408 -46.01 10.54 0.43
N GLY A 409 -45.35 11.23 -0.52
CA GLY A 409 -43.96 11.69 -0.39
C GLY A 409 -42.95 11.10 -1.39
N GLY A 410 -43.35 10.16 -2.26
CA GLY A 410 -42.48 9.65 -3.35
C GLY A 410 -42.64 10.39 -4.68
N ILE A 411 -41.58 10.42 -5.49
CA ILE A 411 -41.62 10.75 -6.92
C ILE A 411 -42.37 9.61 -7.63
N GLY A 412 -43.54 9.89 -8.20
CA GLY A 412 -44.34 8.90 -8.92
C GLY A 412 -44.35 9.16 -10.43
N TYR A 413 -44.36 8.08 -11.22
CA TYR A 413 -44.71 8.11 -12.65
C TYR A 413 -46.12 7.54 -12.82
N ALA A 414 -46.92 8.10 -13.73
CA ALA A 414 -48.20 7.54 -14.14
C ALA A 414 -48.16 7.32 -15.65
N GLU A 415 -48.50 6.11 -16.09
CA GLU A 415 -48.63 5.79 -17.51
C GLU A 415 -49.70 6.70 -18.14
N GLU A 416 -49.35 7.37 -19.24
CA GLU A 416 -50.22 8.25 -20.03
C GLU A 416 -50.71 9.56 -19.38
N GLN A 417 -50.05 10.05 -18.33
CA GLN A 417 -50.31 11.40 -17.80
C GLN A 417 -49.07 12.30 -17.85
N SER A 418 -49.18 13.46 -18.51
CA SER A 418 -48.18 14.53 -18.49
C SER A 418 -48.72 15.74 -17.71
N PRO A 419 -48.19 16.08 -16.52
CA PRO A 419 -48.68 17.21 -15.74
C PRO A 419 -48.31 18.56 -16.36
N THR A 420 -49.20 19.55 -16.26
CA THR A 420 -48.93 20.96 -16.61
C THR A 420 -48.02 21.65 -15.59
N LEU A 421 -47.18 22.58 -16.03
CA LEU A 421 -46.27 23.40 -15.21
C LEU A 421 -47.03 24.13 -14.08
N THR A 422 -46.64 23.91 -12.81
CA THR A 422 -47.23 24.58 -11.64
C THR A 422 -46.39 25.80 -11.23
N SER A 423 -47.01 26.98 -11.10
CA SER A 423 -46.36 28.17 -10.55
C SER A 423 -46.09 27.98 -9.05
N ALA A 424 -44.83 28.07 -8.65
CA ALA A 424 -44.43 27.87 -7.26
C ALA A 424 -44.72 29.12 -6.40
N SER A 425 -45.88 29.17 -5.74
CA SER A 425 -46.20 30.19 -4.72
C SER A 425 -46.31 29.64 -3.30
N SER A 426 -46.16 28.33 -3.09
CA SER A 426 -46.21 27.73 -1.75
C SER A 426 -45.09 26.71 -1.56
N GLY A 427 -43.98 27.15 -0.98
CA GLY A 427 -43.03 26.50 -0.05
C GLY A 427 -42.63 25.01 -0.14
N SER A 428 -43.22 24.18 -0.97
CA SER A 428 -42.89 22.77 -1.10
C SER A 428 -43.30 22.32 -2.51
N ASN A 429 -42.36 22.41 -3.44
CA ASN A 429 -42.17 21.45 -4.53
C ASN A 429 -41.12 22.01 -5.50
N LEU A 430 -40.19 21.14 -5.86
CA LEU A 430 -38.99 21.38 -6.65
C LEU A 430 -39.28 22.16 -7.94
N THR A 431 -38.39 23.09 -8.28
CA THR A 431 -38.35 23.77 -9.58
C THR A 431 -38.39 22.74 -10.71
N PRO A 432 -39.18 22.93 -11.77
CA PRO A 432 -39.10 22.09 -12.96
C PRO A 432 -37.67 22.11 -13.51
N ALA A 433 -37.02 20.96 -13.55
CA ALA A 433 -35.69 20.79 -14.13
C ALA A 433 -35.81 19.96 -15.40
N VAL A 434 -35.20 20.43 -16.48
CA VAL A 434 -35.08 19.67 -17.73
C VAL A 434 -33.76 18.91 -17.66
N ILE A 435 -33.80 17.57 -17.68
CA ILE A 435 -32.59 16.76 -17.83
C ILE A 435 -32.13 16.91 -19.28
N HIS A 436 -31.05 17.67 -19.49
CA HIS A 436 -30.38 17.75 -20.77
C HIS A 436 -29.36 16.62 -20.86
N GLY A 437 -29.78 15.50 -21.44
CA GLY A 437 -28.89 14.40 -21.81
C GLY A 437 -28.47 13.50 -20.64
N VAL A 438 -28.77 12.21 -20.76
CA VAL A 438 -28.07 11.17 -20.02
C VAL A 438 -26.90 10.74 -20.90
N ALA A 439 -25.67 11.06 -20.47
CA ALA A 439 -24.48 10.54 -21.12
C ALA A 439 -24.00 9.31 -20.34
N VAL A 440 -24.22 8.13 -20.93
CA VAL A 440 -23.59 6.90 -20.46
C VAL A 440 -22.16 6.89 -21.00
N ARG A 441 -21.17 6.99 -20.10
CA ARG A 441 -19.77 6.81 -20.47
C ARG A 441 -19.22 5.51 -19.89
N ARG A 442 -18.41 4.81 -20.68
CA ARG A 442 -17.62 3.68 -20.19
C ARG A 442 -16.52 4.20 -19.28
N LEU A 443 -16.21 3.43 -18.24
CA LEU A 443 -15.00 3.64 -17.45
C LEU A 443 -13.78 3.47 -18.33
N THR A 444 -12.81 4.38 -18.21
CA THR A 444 -11.50 4.27 -18.85
C THR A 444 -10.70 3.11 -18.26
N PRO A 445 -9.67 2.60 -18.95
CA PRO A 445 -8.81 1.55 -18.40
C PRO A 445 -8.17 1.96 -17.06
N VAL A 446 -7.77 3.23 -16.92
CA VAL A 446 -7.19 3.78 -15.68
C VAL A 446 -8.20 3.74 -14.53
N GLU A 447 -9.46 4.09 -14.79
CA GLU A 447 -10.52 3.95 -13.78
C GLU A 447 -10.73 2.48 -13.39
N CYS A 448 -10.66 1.55 -14.34
CA CYS A 448 -10.74 0.12 -14.04
C CYS A 448 -9.52 -0.42 -13.27
N GLU A 449 -8.31 0.08 -13.56
CA GLU A 449 -7.09 -0.21 -12.79
C GLU A 449 -7.27 0.21 -11.33
N ARG A 450 -7.70 1.46 -11.10
CA ARG A 450 -8.00 2.01 -9.77
C ARG A 450 -9.08 1.21 -9.04
N LEU A 451 -10.14 0.79 -9.72
CA LEU A 451 -11.18 -0.04 -9.12
C LEU A 451 -10.62 -1.37 -8.61
N GLN A 452 -9.65 -1.95 -9.30
CA GLN A 452 -8.97 -3.18 -8.86
C GLN A 452 -7.79 -2.90 -7.90
N GLY A 453 -7.48 -1.63 -7.61
CA GLY A 453 -6.40 -1.19 -6.74
C GLY A 453 -5.01 -1.25 -7.37
N PHE A 454 -4.93 -1.29 -8.70
CA PHE A 454 -3.66 -1.18 -9.43
C PHE A 454 -3.21 0.29 -9.51
N PRO A 455 -1.89 0.55 -9.63
CA PRO A 455 -1.38 1.85 -10.01
C PRO A 455 -1.93 2.30 -11.36
N ASP A 456 -2.05 3.62 -11.54
CA ASP A 456 -2.46 4.20 -12.81
C ASP A 456 -1.51 3.76 -13.93
N ASN A 457 -2.09 3.39 -15.08
CA ASN A 457 -1.38 2.96 -16.28
C ASN A 457 -0.62 1.63 -16.12
N HIS A 458 -0.94 0.81 -15.11
CA HIS A 458 -0.32 -0.51 -14.92
C HIS A 458 -0.38 -1.40 -16.16
N THR A 459 -1.46 -1.32 -16.94
CA THR A 459 -1.63 -2.09 -18.19
C THR A 459 -1.26 -1.32 -19.46
N LEU A 460 -0.80 -0.07 -19.35
CA LEU A 460 -0.41 0.77 -20.48
C LEU A 460 1.04 0.43 -20.91
N ILE A 461 1.20 -0.67 -21.65
CA ILE A 461 2.50 -1.18 -22.11
C ILE A 461 2.61 -1.14 -23.64
N PRO A 462 3.83 -1.14 -24.22
CA PRO A 462 4.02 -1.40 -25.64
C PRO A 462 3.45 -2.78 -26.01
N TRP A 463 2.64 -2.86 -27.06
CA TRP A 463 1.93 -4.10 -27.42
C TRP A 463 1.76 -4.27 -28.94
N ARG A 464 2.13 -5.45 -29.46
CA ARG A 464 2.04 -5.81 -30.89
C ARG A 464 2.63 -4.76 -31.84
N GLY A 465 3.83 -4.28 -31.51
CA GLY A 465 4.56 -3.29 -32.32
C GLY A 465 4.02 -1.87 -32.23
N LYS A 466 3.10 -1.60 -31.31
CA LYS A 466 2.64 -0.25 -30.96
C LYS A 466 3.31 0.22 -29.68
N ASP A 467 3.59 1.52 -29.60
CA ASP A 467 4.07 2.16 -28.38
C ASP A 467 3.01 2.12 -27.27
N ALA A 468 3.44 2.34 -26.02
CA ALA A 468 2.55 2.28 -24.86
C ALA A 468 1.35 3.24 -24.99
N ALA A 469 1.55 4.43 -25.57
CA ALA A 469 0.50 5.42 -25.79
C ALA A 469 -0.61 4.90 -26.73
N ASP A 470 -0.30 3.96 -27.61
CA ASP A 470 -1.21 3.36 -28.59
C ASP A 470 -1.66 1.94 -28.19
N CYS A 471 -1.45 1.56 -26.91
CA CYS A 471 -1.87 0.27 -26.39
C CYS A 471 -3.40 0.14 -26.47
N PRO A 472 -3.93 -0.89 -27.14
CA PRO A 472 -5.37 -1.04 -27.31
C PRO A 472 -6.07 -1.33 -25.97
N ASP A 473 -7.19 -0.66 -25.73
CA ASP A 473 -7.95 -0.80 -24.48
C ASP A 473 -8.57 -2.18 -24.28
N GLY A 474 -8.95 -2.88 -25.35
CA GLY A 474 -9.61 -4.19 -25.27
C GLY A 474 -8.83 -5.23 -24.44
N PRO A 475 -7.56 -5.53 -24.79
CA PRO A 475 -6.69 -6.37 -23.97
C PRO A 475 -6.52 -5.89 -22.53
N ARG A 476 -6.41 -4.57 -22.31
CA ARG A 476 -6.30 -3.96 -20.97
C ARG A 476 -7.53 -4.29 -20.12
N TYR A 477 -8.74 -3.99 -20.60
CA TYR A 477 -9.98 -4.30 -19.89
C TYR A 477 -10.12 -5.79 -19.57
N LYS A 478 -9.81 -6.67 -20.54
CA LYS A 478 -9.88 -8.12 -20.32
C LYS A 478 -8.95 -8.56 -19.20
N ALA A 479 -7.71 -8.08 -19.21
CA ALA A 479 -6.70 -8.40 -18.21
C ALA A 479 -7.09 -7.89 -16.82
N ILE A 480 -7.55 -6.63 -16.72
CA ILE A 480 -8.04 -6.03 -15.47
C ILE A 480 -9.25 -6.80 -14.92
N GLY A 481 -10.21 -7.18 -15.77
CA GLY A 481 -11.41 -7.91 -15.37
C GLY A 481 -11.14 -9.35 -14.92
N ASN A 482 -10.10 -9.99 -15.47
CA ASN A 482 -9.63 -11.31 -15.04
C ASN A 482 -8.73 -11.26 -13.79
N SER A 483 -8.22 -10.08 -13.43
CA SER A 483 -7.31 -9.93 -12.29
C SER A 483 -8.01 -10.03 -10.93
N MET A 484 -7.21 -10.20 -9.89
CA MET A 484 -7.63 -10.09 -8.49
C MET A 484 -7.60 -8.64 -8.03
N ALA A 485 -8.36 -8.32 -6.99
CA ALA A 485 -8.31 -6.98 -6.38
C ALA A 485 -7.06 -6.89 -5.48
N VAL A 486 -6.15 -5.97 -5.81
CA VAL A 486 -4.87 -5.75 -5.11
C VAL A 486 -5.08 -5.59 -3.59
N PRO A 487 -6.05 -4.81 -3.09
CA PRO A 487 -6.19 -4.63 -1.65
C PRO A 487 -6.66 -5.89 -0.91
N VAL A 488 -7.43 -6.77 -1.57
CA VAL A 488 -7.82 -8.06 -1.00
C VAL A 488 -6.60 -8.96 -0.89
N MET A 489 -5.75 -8.98 -1.93
CA MET A 489 -4.48 -9.72 -1.89
C MET A 489 -3.54 -9.18 -0.81
N ARG A 490 -3.48 -7.86 -0.63
CA ARG A 490 -2.69 -7.22 0.43
C ARG A 490 -3.18 -7.68 1.80
N TRP A 491 -4.49 -7.59 2.04
CA TRP A 491 -5.11 -8.04 3.28
C TRP A 491 -4.79 -9.51 3.59
N ILE A 492 -4.91 -10.40 2.59
CA ILE A 492 -4.54 -11.82 2.73
C ILE A 492 -3.05 -11.97 3.08
N GLY A 493 -2.16 -11.24 2.40
CA GLY A 493 -0.72 -11.29 2.66
C GLY A 493 -0.36 -10.83 4.08
N GLU A 494 -0.96 -9.74 4.54
CA GLU A 494 -0.81 -9.23 5.91
C GLU A 494 -1.28 -10.26 6.95
N HIS A 495 -2.40 -10.91 6.70
CA HIS A 495 -2.94 -11.93 7.61
C HIS A 495 -2.12 -13.22 7.59
N ILE A 496 -1.56 -13.61 6.44
CA ILE A 496 -0.58 -14.69 6.39
C ILE A 496 0.67 -14.32 7.20
N ALA A 497 1.19 -13.11 7.03
CA ALA A 497 2.36 -12.64 7.78
C ALA A 497 2.10 -12.61 9.30
N ALA A 498 0.89 -12.25 9.72
CA ALA A 498 0.49 -12.23 11.12
C ALA A 498 0.20 -13.62 11.73
N ALA A 499 -0.34 -14.55 10.93
CA ALA A 499 -0.66 -15.92 11.36
C ALA A 499 0.57 -16.86 11.37
N LEU A 500 1.67 -16.43 10.77
CA LEU A 500 2.94 -17.11 10.95
C LEU A 500 3.42 -16.87 12.38
N PRO A 501 3.99 -17.89 13.05
CA PRO A 501 4.61 -17.66 14.33
C PRO A 501 5.66 -16.59 14.10
N ALA A 502 5.65 -15.54 14.93
CA ALA A 502 6.78 -14.64 14.97
C ALA A 502 8.01 -15.53 15.06
N GLU A 503 8.85 -15.52 14.02
CA GLU A 503 10.20 -16.03 14.21
C GLU A 503 10.66 -15.29 15.46
N GLU A 504 10.98 -16.02 16.55
CA GLU A 504 11.73 -15.40 17.63
C GLU A 504 12.82 -14.64 16.89
N PRO A 505 12.90 -13.30 17.03
CA PRO A 505 13.82 -12.54 16.23
C PRO A 505 15.14 -13.25 16.43
N SER A 506 15.65 -13.87 15.37
CA SER A 506 16.98 -14.46 15.43
C SER A 506 17.83 -13.22 15.57
N PHE A 507 18.10 -12.84 16.82
CA PHE A 507 18.94 -11.71 17.09
C PHE A 507 20.21 -12.07 16.35
N PRO A 508 20.67 -11.20 15.42
CA PRO A 508 21.94 -11.44 14.77
C PRO A 508 22.93 -11.80 15.85
N THR A 509 23.73 -12.85 15.67
CA THR A 509 24.84 -13.09 16.58
C THR A 509 25.67 -11.82 16.60
N TRP A 510 25.51 -11.01 17.65
CA TRP A 510 26.04 -9.66 17.68
C TRP A 510 27.57 -9.73 17.61
N ARG A 511 28.14 -9.04 16.63
CA ARG A 511 29.58 -8.98 16.41
C ARG A 511 30.16 -7.90 17.29
N ARG A 512 31.11 -8.30 18.13
CA ARG A 512 31.83 -7.35 18.99
C ARG A 512 32.76 -6.49 18.14
N PRO A 513 32.85 -5.18 18.43
CA PRO A 513 33.96 -4.36 17.96
C PRO A 513 35.32 -4.92 18.33
N PHE A 514 36.29 -4.78 17.42
CA PHE A 514 37.68 -5.14 17.68
C PHE A 514 38.44 -4.09 18.51
N LEU A 515 37.85 -2.93 18.80
CA LEU A 515 38.40 -1.93 19.72
C LEU A 515 37.62 -1.89 21.04
N LYS A 516 38.32 -1.64 22.15
CA LYS A 516 37.69 -1.15 23.38
C LYS A 516 37.41 0.33 23.19
N TRP A 517 36.14 0.72 23.23
CA TRP A 517 35.75 2.12 23.01
C TRP A 517 34.81 2.60 24.10
N ALA A 518 35.07 3.80 24.61
CA ALA A 518 34.18 4.43 25.58
C ALA A 518 32.84 4.75 24.91
N GLY A 519 31.74 4.48 25.61
CA GLY A 519 30.40 4.67 25.04
C GLY A 519 29.94 3.58 24.06
N GLY A 520 30.70 2.49 23.89
CA GLY A 520 30.37 1.41 22.96
C GLY A 520 28.93 0.88 23.11
N LYS A 521 28.18 0.93 22.00
CA LYS A 521 26.73 0.64 21.95
C LYS A 521 26.37 -0.84 21.85
N TYR A 522 27.35 -1.73 21.97
CA TYR A 522 27.15 -3.18 21.84
C TYR A 522 26.01 -3.73 22.72
N SER A 523 25.91 -3.29 23.98
CA SER A 523 24.84 -3.77 24.88
C SER A 523 23.46 -3.21 24.56
N MET A 524 23.38 -2.14 23.77
CA MET A 524 22.14 -1.49 23.34
C MET A 524 21.72 -1.90 21.92
N LEU A 525 22.50 -2.76 21.26
CA LEU A 525 22.20 -3.22 19.89
C LEU A 525 20.80 -3.82 19.73
N PRO A 526 20.25 -4.63 20.67
CA PRO A 526 18.89 -5.14 20.53
C PRO A 526 17.84 -4.03 20.37
N ASP A 527 17.94 -2.96 21.17
CA ASP A 527 17.00 -1.84 21.12
C ASP A 527 17.28 -0.93 19.91
N LEU A 528 18.55 -0.58 19.69
CA LEU A 528 18.97 0.27 18.57
C LEU A 528 18.67 -0.37 17.22
N TYR A 529 18.81 -1.69 17.10
CA TYR A 529 18.47 -2.41 15.89
C TYR A 529 17.00 -2.26 15.54
N GLN A 530 16.08 -2.23 16.51
CA GLN A 530 14.66 -2.01 16.24
C GLN A 530 14.35 -0.56 15.87
N ILE A 531 15.07 0.39 16.48
CA ILE A 531 14.81 1.83 16.31
C ILE A 531 15.42 2.36 15.01
N ILE A 532 16.62 1.92 14.64
CA ILE A 532 17.29 2.39 13.42
C ILE A 532 16.56 1.80 12.21
N PRO A 533 15.97 2.67 11.35
CA PRO A 533 15.19 2.23 10.20
C PRO A 533 16.10 1.66 9.11
N ALA A 534 15.50 0.93 8.15
CA ALA A 534 16.21 0.49 6.96
C ALA A 534 16.36 1.62 5.94
N GLY A 535 17.46 1.65 5.20
CA GLY A 535 17.71 2.65 4.15
C GLY A 535 18.87 2.26 3.25
N MET A 536 19.15 3.06 2.23
CA MET A 536 20.18 2.70 1.25
C MET A 536 21.59 2.78 1.87
N ARG A 537 21.86 3.86 2.62
CA ARG A 537 23.17 4.15 3.19
C ARG A 537 23.04 4.58 4.64
N LEU A 538 23.86 4.00 5.52
CA LEU A 538 23.97 4.41 6.91
C LEU A 538 25.14 5.39 7.08
N ILE A 539 24.89 6.53 7.70
CA ILE A 539 25.88 7.56 8.00
C ILE A 539 26.08 7.59 9.52
N GLU A 540 27.30 7.30 9.99
CA GLU A 540 27.68 7.42 11.40
C GLU A 540 28.73 8.54 11.55
N PRO A 541 28.34 9.77 11.95
CA PRO A 541 29.27 10.89 12.15
C PRO A 541 30.20 10.75 13.37
N PHE A 542 29.90 9.78 14.23
CA PHE A 542 30.61 9.46 15.47
C PHE A 542 30.81 7.94 15.55
N VAL A 543 31.46 7.35 14.55
CA VAL A 543 31.51 5.88 14.42
C VAL A 543 32.17 5.21 15.63
N GLY A 544 33.17 5.84 16.23
CA GLY A 544 33.87 5.32 17.41
C GLY A 544 34.32 3.86 17.23
N GLY A 545 33.88 2.98 18.14
CA GLY A 545 34.20 1.55 18.05
C GLY A 545 33.45 0.79 16.95
N GLY A 546 32.43 1.37 16.32
CA GLY A 546 31.74 0.75 15.19
C GLY A 546 30.70 -0.31 15.55
N SER A 547 30.07 -0.22 16.73
CA SER A 547 29.12 -1.25 17.17
C SER A 547 27.90 -1.37 16.26
N VAL A 548 27.39 -0.24 15.75
CA VAL A 548 26.15 -0.19 14.97
C VAL A 548 26.38 -0.67 13.55
N PHE A 549 27.29 -0.06 12.77
CA PHE A 549 27.50 -0.52 11.38
C PHE A 549 27.94 -1.99 11.29
N LEU A 550 28.78 -2.49 12.21
CA LEU A 550 29.24 -3.89 12.19
C LEU A 550 28.10 -4.91 12.33
N ASN A 551 26.95 -4.45 12.82
CA ASN A 551 25.77 -5.25 13.10
C ASN A 551 24.55 -4.77 12.29
N SER A 552 24.77 -3.99 11.23
CA SER A 552 23.72 -3.50 10.36
C SER A 552 23.61 -4.36 9.11
N ASP A 553 22.46 -5.01 8.94
CA ASP A 553 22.04 -5.72 7.72
C ASP A 553 20.94 -4.96 6.96
N LYS A 554 20.50 -3.81 7.48
CA LYS A 554 19.43 -2.98 6.92
C LYS A 554 19.89 -1.94 5.89
N HIS A 555 21.19 -1.89 5.60
CA HIS A 555 21.81 -0.88 4.75
C HIS A 555 22.83 -1.49 3.78
N ALA A 556 22.88 -0.97 2.56
CA ALA A 556 23.76 -1.50 1.51
C ALA A 556 25.19 -0.92 1.58
N CYS A 557 25.34 0.34 2.00
CA CYS A 557 26.63 1.01 2.11
C CYS A 557 26.71 1.95 3.33
N PHE A 558 27.94 2.37 3.67
CA PHE A 558 28.22 3.07 4.92
C PHE A 558 29.13 4.28 4.71
N LEU A 559 28.81 5.42 5.33
CA LEU A 559 29.70 6.57 5.50
C LEU A 559 30.05 6.71 6.97
N LEU A 560 31.27 6.35 7.33
CA LEU A 560 31.73 6.22 8.71
C LEU A 560 32.75 7.31 8.99
N ALA A 561 32.44 8.21 9.91
CA ALA A 561 33.29 9.33 10.24
C ALA A 561 33.59 9.44 11.73
N ASP A 562 34.75 9.97 12.04
CA ASP A 562 35.17 10.36 13.39
C ASP A 562 36.17 11.51 13.29
N VAL A 563 36.29 12.30 14.36
CA VAL A 563 37.32 13.33 14.48
C VAL A 563 38.70 12.74 14.80
N ASN A 564 38.74 11.52 15.34
CA ASN A 564 39.98 10.83 15.65
C ASN A 564 40.63 10.28 14.38
N THR A 565 41.70 10.94 13.94
CA THR A 565 42.45 10.58 12.73
C THR A 565 43.14 9.21 12.83
N ASP A 566 43.57 8.80 14.03
CA ASP A 566 44.24 7.50 14.22
C ASP A 566 43.25 6.34 14.12
N LEU A 567 42.03 6.53 14.63
CA LEU A 567 40.93 5.59 14.46
C LEU A 567 40.60 5.41 12.97
N ILE A 568 40.43 6.52 12.24
CA ILE A 568 40.09 6.46 10.82
C ILE A 568 41.25 5.88 10.00
N ASN A 569 42.50 6.20 10.34
CA ASN A 569 43.67 5.56 9.73
C ASN A 569 43.63 4.04 9.95
N LEU A 570 43.36 3.57 11.16
CA LEU A 570 43.21 2.13 11.45
C LEU A 570 42.12 1.49 10.58
N TYR A 571 40.94 2.12 10.47
CA TYR A 571 39.86 1.60 9.62
C TYR A 571 40.24 1.55 8.14
N GLN A 572 40.85 2.61 7.63
CA GLN A 572 41.33 2.69 6.24
C GLN A 572 42.41 1.64 5.95
N MET A 573 43.39 1.48 6.84
CA MET A 573 44.46 0.48 6.66
C MET A 573 43.94 -0.94 6.73
N LEU A 574 42.96 -1.22 7.60
CA LEU A 574 42.28 -2.52 7.62
C LEU A 574 41.43 -2.75 6.37
N ALA A 575 40.86 -1.71 5.77
CA ALA A 575 40.12 -1.83 4.52
C ALA A 575 41.03 -2.14 3.32
N VAL A 576 42.23 -1.54 3.28
CA VAL A 576 43.12 -1.59 2.10
C VAL A 576 44.22 -2.67 2.23
N VAL A 577 44.86 -2.80 3.39
CA VAL A 577 46.01 -3.69 3.63
C VAL A 577 45.91 -4.48 4.96
N PRO A 578 44.81 -5.23 5.20
CA PRO A 578 44.56 -5.87 6.50
C PRO A 578 45.65 -6.86 6.92
N GLY A 579 46.25 -7.60 5.98
CA GLY A 579 47.30 -8.56 6.28
C GLY A 579 48.57 -7.93 6.85
N ALA A 580 48.91 -6.69 6.43
CA ALA A 580 50.05 -5.97 6.97
C ALA A 580 49.77 -5.53 8.41
N VAL A 581 48.61 -4.90 8.65
CA VAL A 581 48.21 -4.43 9.99
C VAL A 581 48.14 -5.60 10.98
N ILE A 582 47.50 -6.72 10.62
CA ILE A 582 47.39 -7.91 11.48
C ILE A 582 48.77 -8.45 11.83
N ARG A 583 49.70 -8.52 10.89
CA ARG A 583 51.06 -9.03 11.12
C ARG A 583 51.84 -8.12 12.05
N HIS A 584 51.85 -6.81 11.83
CA HIS A 584 52.52 -5.85 12.72
C HIS A 584 51.92 -5.91 14.12
N ALA A 585 50.59 -5.90 14.22
CA ALA A 585 49.91 -5.94 15.52
C ALA A 585 50.19 -7.26 16.25
N ARG A 586 50.19 -8.41 15.55
CA ARG A 586 50.53 -9.71 16.17
C ARG A 586 51.93 -9.69 16.77
N VAL A 587 52.93 -9.18 16.05
CA VAL A 587 54.30 -9.04 16.56
C VAL A 587 54.35 -8.17 17.82
N MET A 588 53.61 -7.05 17.83
CA MET A 588 53.54 -6.17 19.00
C MET A 588 52.90 -6.86 20.21
N PHE A 589 51.77 -7.55 20.02
CA PHE A 589 51.06 -8.27 21.10
C PHE A 589 51.89 -9.41 21.68
N ASP A 590 52.65 -10.13 20.86
CA ASP A 590 53.44 -11.28 21.29
C ASP A 590 54.73 -10.86 22.03
N ARG A 591 55.32 -9.70 21.67
CA ARG A 591 56.67 -9.31 22.13
C ARG A 591 56.72 -8.14 23.11
N LEU A 592 55.72 -7.26 23.12
CA LEU A 592 55.81 -5.96 23.81
C LEU A 592 54.90 -5.87 25.05
N ASN A 593 54.49 -7.00 25.65
CA ASN A 593 53.53 -7.05 26.76
C ASN A 593 54.16 -6.74 28.14
N ASP A 594 54.92 -5.65 28.23
CA ASP A 594 55.52 -5.13 29.46
C ASP A 594 55.49 -3.59 29.49
N ALA A 595 55.75 -3.01 30.67
CA ALA A 595 55.60 -1.58 30.87
C ALA A 595 56.65 -0.72 30.15
N GLU A 596 57.86 -1.25 29.95
CA GLU A 596 58.96 -0.55 29.28
C GLU A 596 58.69 -0.50 27.78
N SER A 597 58.42 -1.67 27.18
CA SER A 597 58.08 -1.81 25.76
C SER A 597 56.83 -0.99 25.38
N TYR A 598 55.80 -1.00 26.22
CA TYR A 598 54.62 -0.16 26.02
C TYR A 598 54.95 1.33 25.99
N THR A 599 55.83 1.79 26.88
CA THR A 599 56.21 3.21 26.97
C THR A 599 57.01 3.62 25.74
N ALA A 600 57.96 2.80 25.30
CA ALA A 600 58.74 3.03 24.09
C ALA A 600 57.84 3.11 22.85
N LEU A 601 56.95 2.13 22.63
CA LEU A 601 56.04 2.14 21.49
C LEU A 601 55.10 3.36 21.50
N ARG A 602 54.64 3.78 22.70
CA ARG A 602 53.82 4.99 22.84
C ARG A 602 54.59 6.25 22.46
N GLU A 603 55.87 6.35 22.81
CA GLU A 603 56.73 7.47 22.44
C GLU A 603 56.95 7.52 20.92
N GLU A 604 57.23 6.38 20.28
CA GLU A 604 57.32 6.28 18.83
C GLU A 604 56.00 6.62 18.12
N PHE A 605 54.88 6.12 18.64
CA PHE A 605 53.54 6.48 18.15
C PHE A 605 53.29 7.99 18.25
N ASN A 606 53.72 8.63 19.33
CA ASN A 606 53.59 10.07 19.53
C ASN A 606 54.57 10.90 18.69
N ALA A 607 55.71 10.34 18.30
CA ALA A 607 56.68 10.98 17.41
C ALA A 607 56.19 11.04 15.95
N GLN A 608 55.11 10.33 15.60
CA GLN A 608 54.50 10.29 14.26
C GLN A 608 55.46 9.85 13.14
N VAL A 609 56.40 8.94 13.45
CA VAL A 609 57.41 8.43 12.51
C VAL A 609 57.03 7.10 11.85
N MET A 610 55.99 6.42 12.34
CA MET A 610 55.49 5.15 11.81
C MET A 610 54.74 5.35 10.48
N ASP A 611 54.85 4.37 9.59
CA ASP A 611 54.03 4.35 8.37
C ASP A 611 52.54 4.02 8.68
N GLY A 612 51.67 4.15 7.68
CA GLY A 612 50.21 4.00 7.88
C GLY A 612 49.80 2.67 8.55
N PRO A 613 50.19 1.51 7.98
CA PRO A 613 49.90 0.19 8.56
C PRO A 613 50.52 -0.05 9.93
N GLU A 614 51.77 0.37 10.14
CA GLU A 614 52.46 0.23 11.43
C GLU A 614 51.78 1.11 12.50
N ARG A 615 51.42 2.34 12.16
CA ARG A 615 50.69 3.25 13.04
C ARG A 615 49.31 2.69 13.41
N ALA A 616 48.60 2.09 12.45
CA ALA A 616 47.32 1.40 12.69
C ALA A 616 47.48 0.22 13.68
N ALA A 617 48.53 -0.60 13.49
CA ALA A 617 48.86 -1.70 14.39
C ALA A 617 49.22 -1.21 15.80
N ALA A 618 50.04 -0.17 15.90
CA ALA A 618 50.41 0.45 17.16
C ALA A 618 49.19 1.04 17.89
N PHE A 619 48.27 1.69 17.18
CA PHE A 619 47.03 2.20 17.77
C PHE A 619 46.15 1.08 18.36
N LEU A 620 45.98 -0.04 17.62
CA LEU A 620 45.27 -1.22 18.13
C LEU A 620 45.96 -1.82 19.36
N PHE A 621 47.29 -1.93 19.34
CA PHE A 621 48.08 -2.40 20.47
C PHE A 621 47.87 -1.49 21.69
N LEU A 622 48.07 -0.18 21.54
CA LEU A 622 47.89 0.79 22.61
C LEU A 622 46.48 0.69 23.20
N ASN A 623 45.44 0.57 22.39
CA ASN A 623 44.05 0.39 22.85
C ASN A 623 43.86 -0.88 23.70
N ARG A 624 44.45 -2.00 23.31
CA ARG A 624 44.27 -3.27 24.03
C ARG A 624 45.12 -3.37 25.29
N HIS A 625 46.20 -2.59 25.37
CA HIS A 625 47.20 -2.66 26.43
C HIS A 625 47.18 -1.48 27.42
N CYS A 626 46.55 -0.35 27.08
CA CYS A 626 46.44 0.80 27.98
C CYS A 626 45.36 0.60 29.05
N PHE A 627 45.42 1.40 30.11
CA PHE A 627 44.43 1.38 31.18
C PHE A 627 43.00 1.54 30.65
N ASN A 628 42.16 0.52 30.89
CA ASN A 628 40.75 0.41 30.49
C ASN A 628 40.47 0.56 28.99
N GLY A 629 41.48 0.46 28.12
CA GLY A 629 41.33 0.70 26.69
C GLY A 629 40.87 2.12 26.34
N LEU A 630 41.17 3.10 27.20
CA LEU A 630 40.85 4.49 26.96
C LEU A 630 41.70 5.05 25.81
N ILE A 631 41.07 5.77 24.89
CA ILE A 631 41.77 6.56 23.87
C ILE A 631 41.71 8.03 24.30
N ARG A 632 42.87 8.60 24.66
CA ARG A 632 42.97 9.97 25.15
C ARG A 632 44.28 10.62 24.72
N TYR A 633 44.16 11.86 24.25
CA TYR A 633 45.27 12.69 23.80
C TYR A 633 45.37 13.94 24.66
N ASN A 634 46.58 14.47 24.83
CA ASN A 634 46.81 15.77 25.45
C ASN A 634 46.57 16.91 24.43
N ARG A 635 46.75 18.17 24.86
CA ARG A 635 46.61 19.35 23.98
C ARG A 635 47.65 19.42 22.85
N ASN A 636 48.74 18.65 22.94
CA ASN A 636 49.75 18.51 21.89
C ASN A 636 49.46 17.33 20.96
N ASN A 637 48.24 16.77 20.98
CA ASN A 637 47.82 15.59 20.22
C ASN A 637 48.67 14.32 20.47
N GLN A 638 49.27 14.20 21.66
CA GLN A 638 50.02 13.01 22.05
C GLN A 638 49.14 12.10 22.91
N PHE A 639 49.10 10.81 22.56
CA PHE A 639 48.46 9.77 23.33
C PHE A 639 49.12 9.67 24.72
N ASN A 640 48.33 9.77 25.79
CA ASN A 640 48.85 9.92 27.16
C ASN A 640 48.23 8.96 28.18
N VAL A 641 47.66 7.83 27.74
CA VAL A 641 47.14 6.81 28.66
C VAL A 641 48.29 5.94 29.15
N GLY A 642 48.22 5.54 30.42
CA GLY A 642 49.22 4.67 31.06
C GLY A 642 49.00 3.18 30.77
N TRP A 643 50.01 2.38 31.08
CA TRP A 643 49.99 0.92 30.96
C TRP A 643 48.84 0.29 31.77
N GLY A 644 48.11 -0.65 31.16
CA GLY A 644 46.93 -1.29 31.74
C GLY A 644 47.20 -2.50 32.64
N LYS A 645 48.43 -3.04 32.66
CA LYS A 645 48.85 -4.20 33.47
C LYS A 645 48.02 -5.48 33.24
N TYR A 646 47.57 -5.71 32.02
CA TYR A 646 46.87 -6.94 31.64
C TYR A 646 47.88 -8.09 31.43
N SER A 647 47.62 -9.26 31.98
CA SER A 647 48.52 -10.42 31.87
C SER A 647 48.53 -11.04 30.47
N SER A 648 47.39 -11.07 29.80
CA SER A 648 47.27 -11.57 28.42
C SER A 648 46.18 -10.78 27.67
N PRO A 649 46.54 -9.65 27.03
CA PRO A 649 45.64 -8.87 26.20
C PRO A 649 45.10 -9.69 25.02
N TYR A 650 43.77 -9.78 24.91
CA TYR A 650 43.12 -10.46 23.80
C TYR A 650 43.43 -9.79 22.46
N PHE A 651 43.92 -10.56 21.49
CA PHE A 651 44.12 -10.13 20.10
C PHE A 651 42.87 -10.41 19.25
N PRO A 652 42.17 -9.38 18.76
CA PRO A 652 40.85 -9.52 18.14
C PRO A 652 40.91 -9.85 16.64
N GLU A 653 41.57 -10.96 16.28
CA GLU A 653 41.76 -11.31 14.86
C GLU A 653 40.44 -11.61 14.14
N GLU A 654 39.54 -12.33 14.79
CA GLU A 654 38.25 -12.71 14.20
C GLU A 654 37.37 -11.49 13.97
N GLU A 655 37.34 -10.55 14.92
CA GLU A 655 36.60 -9.30 14.80
C GLU A 655 37.21 -8.38 13.73
N ILE A 656 38.55 -8.34 13.62
CA ILE A 656 39.21 -7.62 12.51
C ILE A 656 38.79 -8.23 11.17
N ARG A 657 38.84 -9.57 11.02
CA ARG A 657 38.41 -10.25 9.79
C ARG A 657 36.93 -10.04 9.50
N ALA A 658 36.10 -9.87 10.52
CA ALA A 658 34.69 -9.52 10.36
C ALA A 658 34.51 -8.09 9.82
N PHE A 659 35.27 -7.13 10.35
CA PHE A 659 35.30 -5.76 9.85
C PHE A 659 35.76 -5.69 8.39
N THR A 660 36.84 -6.40 8.02
CA THR A 660 37.39 -6.35 6.65
C THR A 660 36.39 -6.87 5.61
N ARG A 661 35.56 -7.86 5.97
CA ARG A 661 34.49 -8.34 5.10
C ARG A 661 33.44 -7.27 4.78
N MET A 662 33.21 -6.30 5.67
CA MET A 662 32.26 -5.20 5.45
C MET A 662 32.90 -3.97 4.82
N ALA A 663 34.20 -3.79 5.00
CA ALA A 663 34.92 -2.57 4.65
C ALA A 663 34.80 -2.15 3.16
N HIS A 664 34.53 -3.08 2.24
CA HIS A 664 34.34 -2.78 0.82
C HIS A 664 33.08 -1.93 0.54
N ASN A 665 32.10 -1.93 1.45
CA ASN A 665 30.89 -1.12 1.37
C ASN A 665 31.00 0.19 2.18
N CYS A 666 32.18 0.48 2.73
CA CYS A 666 32.39 1.59 3.65
C CYS A 666 33.26 2.69 3.04
N VAL A 667 32.86 3.94 3.27
CA VAL A 667 33.68 5.13 3.09
C VAL A 667 34.07 5.65 4.47
N PHE A 668 35.37 5.72 4.75
CA PHE A 668 35.91 6.19 6.03
C PHE A 668 36.43 7.63 5.91
N MET A 669 35.97 8.51 6.80
CA MET A 669 36.28 9.94 6.73
C MET A 669 36.74 10.51 8.08
N ALA A 670 37.93 11.10 8.12
CA ALA A 670 38.40 11.85 9.28
C ALA A 670 37.80 13.27 9.25
N ALA A 671 36.62 13.41 9.82
CA ALA A 671 35.85 14.66 9.80
C ALA A 671 34.89 14.76 10.98
N GLY A 672 34.58 16.00 11.36
CA GLY A 672 33.54 16.30 12.34
C GLY A 672 32.12 16.20 11.78
N PHE A 673 31.15 16.12 12.69
CA PHE A 673 29.75 15.86 12.36
C PHE A 673 29.12 16.85 11.38
N ARG A 674 29.50 18.14 11.42
CA ARG A 674 28.94 19.17 10.52
C ARG A 674 29.16 18.82 9.05
N ARG A 675 30.38 18.39 8.71
CA ARG A 675 30.74 17.99 7.34
C ARG A 675 30.06 16.68 6.95
N THR A 676 30.01 15.72 7.86
CA THR A 676 29.43 14.41 7.59
C THR A 676 27.92 14.50 7.39
N LEU A 677 27.20 15.24 8.24
CA LEU A 677 25.75 15.42 8.13
C LEU A 677 25.35 16.24 6.91
N ALA A 678 26.19 17.16 6.44
CA ALA A 678 25.96 17.88 5.19
C ALA A 678 25.89 16.97 3.95
N LEU A 679 26.43 15.75 4.03
CA LEU A 679 26.40 14.75 2.95
C LEU A 679 25.14 13.85 2.98
N ALA A 680 24.29 14.00 4.00
CA ALA A 680 23.06 13.22 4.16
C ALA A 680 21.90 13.83 3.37
N GLY A 681 21.10 13.00 2.71
CA GLY A 681 19.90 13.39 1.97
C GLY A 681 18.89 12.25 1.83
N GLU A 682 18.04 12.32 0.81
CA GLU A 682 16.97 11.35 0.56
C GLU A 682 17.48 9.90 0.50
N GLY A 683 16.82 9.00 1.25
CA GLY A 683 17.16 7.58 1.32
C GLY A 683 18.30 7.22 2.27
N ASP A 684 19.03 8.22 2.82
CA ASP A 684 20.04 8.00 3.86
C ASP A 684 19.41 7.81 5.24
N VAL A 685 20.09 7.03 6.07
CA VAL A 685 19.82 6.91 7.50
C VAL A 685 21.04 7.43 8.25
N VAL A 686 20.82 8.31 9.21
CA VAL A 686 21.87 8.90 10.04
C VAL A 686 21.74 8.36 11.46
N TYR A 687 22.83 7.80 11.99
CA TYR A 687 22.94 7.46 13.41
C TYR A 687 24.03 8.30 14.09
N CYS A 688 23.63 9.11 15.05
CA CYS A 688 24.53 9.97 15.82
C CYS A 688 24.70 9.44 17.25
N ASP A 689 25.95 9.23 17.66
CA ASP A 689 26.32 8.87 19.02
C ASP A 689 27.39 9.83 19.58
N PRO A 690 27.02 11.10 19.84
CA PRO A 690 27.96 12.11 20.33
C PRO A 690 28.48 11.77 21.74
N PRO A 691 29.61 12.37 22.16
CA PRO A 691 29.98 12.41 23.57
C PRO A 691 28.81 12.95 24.42
N TYR A 692 28.43 12.23 25.48
CA TYR A 692 27.24 12.57 26.27
C TYR A 692 27.43 13.80 27.15
N GLU A 693 26.35 14.57 27.28
CA GLU A 693 26.25 15.63 28.27
C GLU A 693 26.19 15.02 29.69
N PRO A 694 26.98 15.52 30.67
CA PRO A 694 26.95 15.04 32.04
C PRO A 694 25.60 15.26 32.72
N MET A 695 25.20 14.37 33.62
CA MET A 695 24.04 14.60 34.48
C MET A 695 24.34 15.72 35.49
N PRO A 696 23.35 16.53 35.89
CA PRO A 696 23.54 17.56 36.92
C PRO A 696 24.19 16.99 38.19
N GLY A 697 25.27 17.62 38.66
CA GLY A 697 26.01 17.18 39.86
C GLY A 697 26.98 16.01 39.66
N THR A 698 27.16 15.50 38.43
CA THR A 698 28.14 14.46 38.11
C THR A 698 29.33 15.02 37.32
N ALA A 699 30.56 14.68 37.72
CA ALA A 699 31.75 15.02 36.95
C ALA A 699 31.86 14.09 35.74
N GLY A 700 31.22 14.45 34.62
CA GLY A 700 31.32 13.69 33.38
C GLY A 700 32.74 13.79 32.79
N PHE A 701 33.31 12.64 32.41
CA PHE A 701 34.61 12.57 31.74
C PHE A 701 34.41 12.75 30.22
N THR A 702 34.63 13.95 29.68
CA THR A 702 34.27 14.35 28.29
C THR A 702 35.46 14.74 27.38
N HIS A 703 36.68 14.28 27.66
CA HIS A 703 37.86 14.62 26.84
C HIS A 703 38.23 13.50 25.85
N TYR A 704 37.58 13.47 24.67
CA TYR A 704 37.90 12.53 23.57
C TYR A 704 38.66 13.18 22.39
N ALA A 705 38.82 14.50 22.38
CA ALA A 705 39.65 15.26 21.42
C ALA A 705 40.23 16.53 22.08
N ALA A 706 41.29 17.09 21.50
CA ALA A 706 41.84 18.39 21.91
C ALA A 706 40.79 19.49 21.70
N GLY A 707 40.09 19.89 22.76
CA GLY A 707 39.01 20.89 22.72
C GLY A 707 37.71 20.47 23.43
N GLY A 708 37.43 19.16 23.54
CA GLY A 708 36.18 18.64 24.11
C GLY A 708 34.96 18.79 23.19
N PHE A 709 33.82 18.22 23.57
CA PHE A 709 32.51 18.41 22.92
C PHE A 709 31.68 19.31 23.83
N THR A 710 31.34 20.50 23.36
CA THR A 710 30.70 21.54 24.19
C THR A 710 29.18 21.49 24.07
N TRP A 711 28.47 22.24 24.93
CA TRP A 711 27.03 22.40 24.80
C TRP A 711 26.63 23.06 23.47
N ASP A 712 27.43 24.01 22.98
CA ASP A 712 27.18 24.65 21.68
C ASP A 712 27.34 23.64 20.53
N ASP A 713 28.20 22.63 20.70
CA ASP A 713 28.30 21.52 19.75
C ASP A 713 27.07 20.60 19.81
N HIS A 714 26.48 20.38 20.99
CA HIS A 714 25.20 19.66 21.11
C HIS A 714 24.06 20.40 20.40
N ILE A 715 23.94 21.71 20.59
CA ILE A 715 22.94 22.54 19.89
C ILE A 715 23.14 22.41 18.38
N ALA A 716 24.37 22.67 17.92
CA ALA A 716 24.69 22.62 16.51
C ALA A 716 24.48 21.23 15.89
N LEU A 717 24.72 20.16 16.63
CA LEU A 717 24.46 18.80 16.18
C LEU A 717 22.96 18.58 15.94
N ALA A 718 22.11 19.02 16.87
CA ALA A 718 20.66 18.94 16.71
C ALA A 718 20.19 19.71 15.47
N GLU A 719 20.68 20.93 15.26
CA GLU A 719 20.38 21.75 14.07
C GLU A 719 20.85 21.08 12.77
N CYS A 720 22.05 20.48 12.76
CA CYS A 720 22.56 19.76 11.59
C CYS A 720 21.72 18.52 11.27
N CYS A 721 21.26 17.80 12.30
CA CYS A 721 20.36 16.65 12.18
C CYS A 721 19.00 17.07 11.58
N VAL A 722 18.40 18.15 12.08
CA VAL A 722 17.15 18.71 11.51
C VAL A 722 17.34 19.08 10.03
N THR A 723 18.46 19.73 9.71
CA THR A 723 18.75 20.11 8.31
C THR A 723 18.96 18.89 7.42
N ALA A 724 19.57 17.81 7.93
CA ALA A 724 19.68 16.54 7.21
C ALA A 724 18.31 15.89 6.98
N HIS A 725 17.44 15.92 7.99
CA HIS A 725 16.07 15.42 7.87
C HIS A 725 15.25 16.19 6.84
N GLN A 726 15.38 17.52 6.80
CA GLN A 726 14.75 18.36 5.78
C GLN A 726 15.20 18.03 4.35
N ARG A 727 16.39 17.43 4.17
CA ARG A 727 16.86 16.92 2.88
C ARG A 727 16.37 15.51 2.55
N GLY A 728 15.56 14.89 3.41
CA GLY A 728 14.97 13.55 3.23
C GLY A 728 15.69 12.42 3.96
N ALA A 729 16.69 12.72 4.80
CA ALA A 729 17.36 11.70 5.61
C ALA A 729 16.50 11.30 6.83
N ARG A 730 16.55 10.03 7.22
CA ARG A 730 15.96 9.57 8.49
C ARG A 730 17.03 9.63 9.58
N VAL A 731 16.76 10.31 10.70
CA VAL A 731 17.81 10.62 11.68
C VAL A 731 17.49 10.00 13.04
N VAL A 732 18.49 9.34 13.62
CA VAL A 732 18.44 8.75 14.95
C VAL A 732 19.65 9.25 15.75
N ILE A 733 19.41 9.80 16.95
CA ILE A 733 20.47 10.29 17.84
C ILE A 733 20.36 9.69 19.24
N GLY A 734 21.45 9.09 19.73
CA GLY A 734 21.56 8.58 21.10
C GLY A 734 22.19 9.61 22.04
N ASN A 735 21.68 9.75 23.27
CA ASN A 735 22.30 10.62 24.29
C ASN A 735 21.91 10.22 25.72
N SER A 736 22.40 10.95 26.72
CA SER A 736 21.98 10.84 28.11
C SER A 736 20.56 11.36 28.34
N THR A 737 19.98 11.04 29.49
CA THR A 737 18.68 11.53 29.94
C THR A 737 18.77 12.87 30.70
N ALA A 738 19.82 13.67 30.45
CA ALA A 738 19.96 14.98 31.07
C ALA A 738 18.79 15.90 30.64
N PRO A 739 18.16 16.66 31.56
CA PRO A 739 16.98 17.48 31.24
C PRO A 739 17.19 18.45 30.06
N ARG A 740 18.35 19.13 30.02
CA ARG A 740 18.69 20.03 28.90
C ARG A 740 18.76 19.32 27.54
N VAL A 741 19.14 18.05 27.49
CA VAL A 741 19.18 17.25 26.26
C VAL A 741 17.76 16.91 25.78
N ILE A 742 16.89 16.53 26.71
CA ILE A 742 15.47 16.29 26.43
C ILE A 742 14.84 17.56 25.87
N ASP A 743 15.02 18.70 26.55
CA ASP A 743 14.50 20.00 26.13
C ASP A 743 15.02 20.38 24.72
N LEU A 744 16.33 20.20 24.48
CA LEU A 744 16.95 20.49 23.19
C LEU A 744 16.29 19.70 22.06
N TYR A 745 16.15 18.38 22.20
CA TYR A 745 15.58 17.53 21.16
C TYR A 745 14.07 17.75 20.99
N SER A 746 13.32 17.95 22.07
CA SER A 746 11.89 18.28 21.98
C SER A 746 11.65 19.62 21.26
N GLN A 747 12.46 20.65 21.52
CA GLN A 747 12.35 21.94 20.83
C GLN A 747 12.64 21.85 19.34
N HIS A 748 13.45 20.88 18.92
CA HIS A 748 13.80 20.64 17.52
C HIS A 748 12.91 19.58 16.84
N GLY A 749 11.82 19.16 17.49
CA GLY A 749 10.79 18.30 16.89
C GLY A 749 11.10 16.80 16.88
N PHE A 750 12.12 16.34 17.61
CA PHE A 750 12.44 14.92 17.68
C PHE A 750 11.40 14.14 18.50
N GLU A 751 11.05 12.94 18.05
CA GLU A 751 10.36 11.95 18.87
C GLU A 751 11.35 11.29 19.85
N ILE A 752 11.06 11.37 21.15
CA ILE A 752 11.96 10.86 22.19
C ILE A 752 11.50 9.47 22.66
N ARG A 753 12.43 8.50 22.66
CA ARG A 753 12.28 7.15 23.21
C ARG A 753 13.35 6.87 24.25
N TYR A 754 13.01 6.03 25.23
CA TYR A 754 13.92 5.64 26.31
C TYR A 754 14.35 4.18 26.14
N ILE A 755 15.65 3.92 26.24
CA ILE A 755 16.24 2.58 26.14
C ILE A 755 16.99 2.21 27.43
N SER A 756 17.04 0.92 27.75
CA SER A 756 17.67 0.45 28.99
C SER A 756 19.17 0.22 28.78
N ALA A 757 20.03 1.09 29.32
CA ALA A 757 21.47 0.96 29.19
C ALA A 757 22.12 0.36 30.44
N ARG A 758 22.63 -0.87 30.36
CA ARG A 758 23.47 -1.45 31.42
C ARG A 758 24.90 -0.90 31.33
N ARG A 759 25.22 0.19 32.05
CA ARG A 759 26.61 0.69 32.11
C ARG A 759 27.45 -0.14 33.10
N SER A 760 28.43 -0.88 32.59
CA SER A 760 29.31 -1.75 33.36
C SER A 760 30.62 -1.05 33.77
N ILE A 761 30.59 0.15 34.33
CA ILE A 761 31.80 0.82 34.88
C ILE A 761 31.45 1.51 36.21
N SER A 762 31.46 0.74 37.31
CA SER A 762 31.57 1.23 38.70
C SER A 762 32.27 0.17 39.54
N SER A 763 33.25 0.56 40.36
CA SER A 763 34.09 -0.33 41.18
C SER A 763 33.44 -0.75 42.51
N LYS A 764 32.15 -0.45 42.74
CA LYS A 764 31.41 -0.86 43.95
C LYS A 764 30.07 -1.53 43.60
N GLY A 765 29.92 -2.80 44.00
CA GLY A 765 28.76 -3.65 43.68
C GLY A 765 27.41 -3.17 44.23
N SER A 766 27.40 -2.24 45.19
CA SER A 766 26.19 -1.72 45.84
C SER A 766 25.56 -0.47 45.17
N THR A 767 26.05 -0.04 44.00
CA THR A 767 25.55 1.17 43.29
C THR A 767 25.14 0.92 41.84
N ARG A 768 24.78 -0.33 41.49
CA ARG A 768 24.27 -0.66 40.15
C ARG A 768 22.84 -0.14 39.98
N GLU A 769 22.69 1.14 39.66
CA GLU A 769 21.44 1.69 39.14
C GLU A 769 21.34 1.45 37.63
N THR A 770 20.15 1.05 37.16
CA THR A 770 19.82 0.93 35.74
C THR A 770 19.65 2.32 35.16
N ALA A 771 20.70 2.89 34.56
CA ALA A 771 20.58 4.17 33.86
C ALA A 771 19.74 4.01 32.59
N LYS A 772 18.82 4.94 32.35
CA LYS A 772 18.11 5.05 31.08
C LYS A 772 18.92 5.96 30.16
N ASP A 773 19.19 5.49 28.94
CA ASP A 773 19.69 6.34 27.86
C ASP A 773 18.49 6.77 26.99
N LEU A 774 18.66 7.88 26.27
CA LEU A 774 17.65 8.46 25.40
C LEU A 774 18.02 8.22 23.94
N VAL A 775 17.03 7.94 23.11
CA VAL A 775 17.13 7.96 21.65
C VAL A 775 16.09 8.92 21.10
N ALA A 776 16.51 9.86 20.28
CA ALA A 776 15.65 10.84 19.62
C ALA A 776 15.63 10.59 18.10
N ILE A 777 14.46 10.74 17.47
CA ILE A 777 14.21 10.33 16.08
C ILE A 777 13.56 11.48 15.29
N LEU A 778 13.98 11.68 14.03
CA LEU A 778 13.33 12.51 13.01
C LEU A 778 13.05 11.71 11.73
#